data_AF-A0A9E6PGW8-F1
#
_entry.id   AF-A0A9E6PGW8-F1
#
_cell.length_a   1.000
_cell.length_b   1.000
_cell.length_c   1.000
_cell.angle_alpha   90.00
_cell.angle_beta   90.00
_cell.angle_gamma   90.00
#
_symmetry.space_group_name_H-M   'P 1'
#
loop_
_entity.id
_entity.type
_entity.pdbx_description
1 polymer ?
#
loop_
_entity_poly.entity_id
_entity_poly.type
_entity_poly.pdbx_seq_one_letter_code
_entity_poly.pdbx_strand_id
1 'polypeptide(L)'
;MRTSKKHLEAERQRTQYLTSRNTSAIRAPVEVEIDPLRPSNLMPDIPNGQKGLLSKAELNANGFQFEIDQWYTNELPGQDTLTLYFQNVALEPVIKINRPLAGQFPLKLNIPKNRLGGDGLKKVHYHVVTFTQQYGTATPVEFTVDLYDPNALGTPDAAELPPEIGHVLTGEYLDTHGGVEITIPPYADPWPGDRCEFFWSYFDGQPIQVEDLPGDGQPYTFTIDAAKIRSQPDGERLLTYKLWDRAGNDSKPATVYPLKVISEPEPANLQPPRVPLAPIDLKDAQIGVTVEIDHYDNAIPGLDTIVVNFNGKPLFKPLDRPSFPVSIDVPWEVLKSGGVTGPYQAPVSYKIVRGTDEYFYTPPITVEVDLSTAGGGDDPSGPGPINDDLDPPLVISSTGKDNELGQEDINEDAKVTFALYDDVQLGHQVQVYWGGVEALSPAHTINQDDLDRGHFELTVPWSVIDTVKNGEHEVYYTLNNGLNDNETESPRTLVKVNIFEIGDLADPQFTRFIELAPGQYLINCTNQPYNGVPIRILDRANIEAEDTITIEWRLLQGFSGDTEIGAASGTFLITVKQDHANAGHPGELFTVPYSPYVELGGFESRIRLYYRLEKSDGFNGGTSDIIEAYLLQQELDGGGCRISS
;
A
#
# COMPACT_ATOMS: atom_id res chain seq x y z
N MET A 1 -34.15 -138.80 23.41
CA MET A 1 -35.01 -138.50 22.25
C MET A 1 -36.45 -138.30 22.71
N ARG A 2 -36.93 -137.05 22.72
CA ARG A 2 -38.32 -136.57 22.62
C ARG A 2 -38.34 -135.11 23.08
N THR A 3 -37.97 -134.19 22.19
CA THR A 3 -38.20 -132.75 22.43
C THR A 3 -39.61 -132.45 21.93
N SER A 4 -40.53 -132.19 22.86
CA SER A 4 -41.94 -131.94 22.55
C SER A 4 -42.11 -130.59 21.82
N LYS A 5 -43.18 -130.46 21.03
CA LYS A 5 -43.58 -129.21 20.34
C LYS A 5 -43.50 -127.95 21.22
N LYS A 6 -43.72 -128.07 22.55
CA LYS A 6 -43.57 -126.97 23.51
C LYS A 6 -42.14 -126.40 23.59
N HIS A 7 -41.11 -127.21 23.36
CA HIS A 7 -39.71 -126.76 23.44
C HIS A 7 -39.30 -125.94 22.21
N LEU A 8 -39.82 -126.28 21.03
CA LEU A 8 -39.60 -125.51 19.80
C LEU A 8 -40.37 -124.18 19.81
N GLU A 9 -41.58 -124.15 20.37
CA GLU A 9 -42.35 -122.91 20.57
C GLU A 9 -41.71 -121.99 21.60
N ALA A 10 -41.15 -122.54 22.68
CA ALA A 10 -40.42 -121.76 23.69
C ALA A 10 -39.13 -121.15 23.12
N GLU A 11 -38.39 -121.85 22.26
CA GLU A 11 -37.22 -121.29 21.58
C GLU A 11 -37.60 -120.24 20.52
N ARG A 12 -38.73 -120.41 19.81
CA ARG A 12 -39.25 -119.41 18.88
C ARG A 12 -39.74 -118.16 19.60
N GLN A 13 -40.43 -118.31 20.74
CA GLN A 13 -40.85 -117.20 21.59
C GLN A 13 -39.67 -116.53 22.27
N ARG A 14 -38.64 -117.28 22.69
CA ARG A 14 -37.40 -116.70 23.24
C ARG A 14 -36.60 -115.97 22.17
N THR A 15 -36.57 -116.48 20.94
CA THR A 15 -35.93 -115.81 19.80
C THR A 15 -36.70 -114.55 19.44
N GLN A 16 -38.04 -114.61 19.29
CA GLN A 16 -38.88 -113.42 19.06
C GLN A 16 -38.80 -112.41 20.22
N TYR A 17 -38.70 -112.87 21.47
CA TYR A 17 -38.51 -112.02 22.64
C TYR A 17 -37.12 -111.35 22.60
N LEU A 18 -36.06 -112.06 22.23
CA LEU A 18 -34.72 -111.51 22.06
C LEU A 18 -34.60 -110.58 20.84
N THR A 19 -35.32 -110.85 19.74
CA THR A 19 -35.39 -109.93 18.59
C THR A 19 -36.21 -108.68 18.92
N SER A 20 -37.31 -108.81 19.68
CA SER A 20 -38.13 -107.68 20.14
C SER A 20 -37.44 -106.79 21.18
N ARG A 21 -36.53 -107.36 21.97
CA ARG A 21 -35.74 -106.63 22.98
C ARG A 21 -34.52 -105.91 22.37
N ASN A 22 -34.05 -106.32 21.19
CA ASN A 22 -32.93 -105.71 20.47
C ASN A 22 -33.33 -104.66 19.43
N THR A 23 -34.61 -104.57 19.06
CA THR A 23 -35.20 -103.32 18.58
C THR A 23 -35.59 -102.47 19.78
N SER A 24 -34.58 -101.90 20.44
CA SER A 24 -34.79 -100.68 21.22
C SER A 24 -35.56 -99.72 20.35
N ALA A 25 -36.74 -99.31 20.82
CA ALA A 25 -37.56 -98.29 20.21
C ALA A 25 -36.66 -97.11 19.77
N ILE A 26 -36.58 -96.86 18.47
CA ILE A 26 -36.25 -95.54 17.97
C ILE A 26 -37.41 -94.68 18.46
N ARG A 27 -37.25 -94.06 19.64
CA ARG A 27 -38.16 -93.02 20.10
C ARG A 27 -38.19 -91.99 18.97
N ALA A 28 -39.37 -91.69 18.45
CA ALA A 28 -39.53 -90.56 17.56
C ALA A 28 -38.91 -89.33 18.24
N PRO A 29 -38.13 -88.52 17.52
CA PRO A 29 -37.49 -87.35 18.09
C PRO A 29 -38.58 -86.43 18.67
N VAL A 30 -38.37 -85.94 19.89
CA VAL A 30 -39.34 -85.10 20.62
C VAL A 30 -38.99 -83.64 20.38
N GLU A 31 -39.95 -82.89 19.84
CA GLU A 31 -39.82 -81.44 19.68
C GLU A 31 -39.97 -80.73 21.03
N VAL A 32 -39.12 -79.75 21.29
CA VAL A 32 -39.10 -78.94 22.50
C VAL A 32 -39.07 -77.47 22.10
N GLU A 33 -39.90 -76.66 22.76
CA GLU A 33 -39.90 -75.21 22.58
C GLU A 33 -38.61 -74.61 23.14
N ILE A 34 -38.00 -73.71 22.38
CA ILE A 34 -36.76 -73.00 22.75
C ILE A 34 -36.93 -71.51 22.50
N ASP A 35 -36.32 -70.70 23.35
CA ASP A 35 -36.39 -69.25 23.27
C ASP A 35 -35.73 -68.72 21.98
N PRO A 36 -36.21 -67.58 21.43
CA PRO A 36 -35.50 -66.91 20.35
C PRO A 36 -34.12 -66.41 20.82
N LEU A 37 -33.21 -66.21 19.87
CA LEU A 37 -31.98 -65.49 20.16
C LEU A 37 -32.27 -64.04 20.58
N ARG A 38 -31.35 -63.43 21.33
CA ARG A 38 -31.46 -62.05 21.82
C ARG A 38 -30.38 -61.18 21.16
N PRO A 39 -30.75 -60.28 20.23
CA PRO A 39 -29.78 -59.35 19.63
C PRO A 39 -29.14 -58.46 20.69
N SER A 40 -27.84 -58.18 20.56
CA SER A 40 -27.09 -57.39 21.55
C SER A 40 -26.56 -56.04 21.03
N ASN A 41 -26.58 -55.80 19.71
CA ASN A 41 -26.02 -54.57 19.10
C ASN A 41 -26.93 -53.89 18.07
N LEU A 42 -28.24 -54.14 18.14
CA LEU A 42 -29.23 -53.40 17.34
C LEU A 42 -29.55 -52.06 18.01
N MET A 43 -29.85 -51.06 17.19
CA MET A 43 -30.34 -49.75 17.63
C MET A 43 -31.77 -49.86 18.18
N PRO A 44 -32.19 -49.04 19.16
CA PRO A 44 -33.54 -49.08 19.72
C PRO A 44 -34.62 -48.68 18.70
N ASP A 45 -35.63 -49.51 18.45
CA ASP A 45 -36.70 -49.19 17.49
C ASP A 45 -37.38 -47.83 17.76
N ILE A 46 -37.74 -47.13 16.68
CA ILE A 46 -38.50 -45.86 16.73
C ILE A 46 -39.81 -45.97 15.95
N PRO A 47 -40.82 -45.14 16.25
CA PRO A 47 -42.08 -45.12 15.52
C PRO A 47 -41.86 -44.95 14.02
N ASN A 48 -42.47 -45.82 13.21
CA ASN A 48 -42.41 -45.83 11.74
C ASN A 48 -40.99 -45.97 11.13
N GLY A 49 -39.95 -46.22 11.94
CA GLY A 49 -38.59 -46.45 11.44
C GLY A 49 -38.32 -47.91 11.10
N GLN A 50 -37.10 -48.16 10.62
CA GLN A 50 -36.62 -49.51 10.29
C GLN A 50 -36.53 -50.38 11.56
N LYS A 51 -37.15 -51.55 11.51
CA LYS A 51 -37.15 -52.53 12.62
C LYS A 51 -35.76 -53.13 12.83
N GLY A 52 -35.30 -53.15 14.08
CA GLY A 52 -34.07 -53.78 14.50
C GLY A 52 -32.87 -53.30 13.69
N LEU A 53 -32.67 -51.99 13.57
CA LEU A 53 -31.63 -51.43 12.72
C LEU A 53 -30.23 -51.72 13.27
N LEU A 54 -29.34 -52.26 12.44
CA LEU A 54 -27.92 -52.41 12.76
C LEU A 54 -27.14 -51.22 12.19
N SER A 55 -26.48 -50.44 13.04
CA SER A 55 -25.71 -49.28 12.57
C SER A 55 -24.55 -49.71 11.65
N LYS A 56 -24.17 -48.84 10.71
CA LYS A 56 -23.02 -49.02 9.82
C LYS A 56 -21.73 -49.27 10.59
N ALA A 57 -21.53 -48.58 11.72
CA ALA A 57 -20.38 -48.76 12.58
C ALA A 57 -20.32 -50.17 13.17
N GLU A 58 -21.42 -50.63 13.78
CA GLU A 58 -21.53 -51.98 14.35
C GLU A 58 -21.46 -53.08 13.28
N LEU A 59 -22.12 -52.86 12.14
CA LEU A 59 -22.06 -53.74 10.99
C LEU A 59 -20.62 -53.96 10.54
N ASN A 60 -19.83 -52.88 10.44
CA ASN A 60 -18.44 -52.95 10.01
C ASN A 60 -17.50 -53.56 11.05
N ALA A 61 -17.71 -53.26 12.33
CA ALA A 61 -16.83 -53.69 13.41
C ALA A 61 -17.11 -55.14 13.86
N ASN A 62 -18.39 -55.45 14.07
CA ASN A 62 -18.83 -56.61 14.86
C ASN A 62 -19.77 -57.55 14.07
N GLY A 63 -20.41 -57.05 13.01
CA GLY A 63 -21.52 -57.75 12.35
C GLY A 63 -22.75 -57.80 13.25
N PHE A 64 -23.64 -58.76 13.03
CA PHE A 64 -24.83 -58.95 13.86
C PHE A 64 -24.48 -59.81 15.07
N GLN A 65 -24.53 -59.24 16.28
CA GLN A 65 -24.24 -59.94 17.53
C GLN A 65 -25.52 -60.33 18.27
N PHE A 66 -25.52 -61.53 18.86
CA PHE A 66 -26.65 -62.03 19.62
C PHE A 66 -26.24 -63.06 20.67
N GLU A 67 -27.12 -63.24 21.63
CA GLU A 67 -27.00 -64.19 22.72
C GLU A 67 -28.07 -65.28 22.58
N ILE A 68 -27.69 -66.53 22.86
CA ILE A 68 -28.63 -67.65 22.95
C ILE A 68 -28.65 -68.15 24.39
N ASP A 69 -29.84 -68.27 24.96
CA ASP A 69 -30.03 -68.78 26.32
C ASP A 69 -29.99 -70.30 26.37
N GLN A 70 -29.80 -70.83 27.58
CA GLN A 70 -29.70 -72.26 27.80
C GLN A 70 -31.05 -72.93 27.51
N TRP A 71 -31.08 -73.89 26.58
CA TRP A 71 -32.25 -74.73 26.32
C TRP A 71 -32.41 -75.86 27.36
N TYR A 72 -33.53 -76.60 27.28
CA TYR A 72 -33.89 -77.70 28.19
C TYR A 72 -32.75 -78.72 28.40
N THR A 73 -32.52 -79.13 29.65
CA THR A 73 -31.41 -80.02 30.03
C THR A 73 -31.87 -81.36 30.61
N ASN A 74 -31.06 -82.39 30.32
CA ASN A 74 -30.87 -83.57 31.16
C ASN A 74 -29.36 -83.68 31.42
N GLU A 75 -28.92 -83.97 32.63
CA GLU A 75 -27.47 -83.92 33.00
C GLU A 75 -26.65 -85.10 32.44
N LEU A 76 -27.12 -85.75 31.38
CA LEU A 76 -26.42 -86.86 30.76
C LEU A 76 -25.22 -86.36 29.96
N PRO A 77 -24.04 -87.00 30.09
CA PRO A 77 -22.90 -86.73 29.22
C PRO A 77 -23.26 -86.97 27.74
N GLY A 78 -22.88 -86.03 26.88
CA GLY A 78 -23.25 -86.04 25.46
C GLY A 78 -22.86 -84.76 24.74
N GLN A 79 -23.19 -84.65 23.46
CA GLN A 79 -22.96 -83.46 22.64
C GLN A 79 -24.25 -83.02 21.97
N ASP A 80 -24.59 -81.75 22.13
CA ASP A 80 -25.68 -81.08 21.42
C ASP A 80 -25.12 -80.37 20.19
N THR A 81 -25.93 -80.26 19.14
CA THR A 81 -25.59 -79.52 17.92
C THR A 81 -26.54 -78.36 17.73
N LEU A 82 -26.00 -77.17 17.50
CA LEU A 82 -26.71 -75.95 17.18
C LEU A 82 -26.38 -75.54 15.74
N THR A 83 -27.42 -75.43 14.92
CA THR A 83 -27.32 -74.94 13.54
C THR A 83 -27.99 -73.56 13.48
N LEU A 84 -27.22 -72.53 13.13
CA LEU A 84 -27.76 -71.21 12.86
C LEU A 84 -28.35 -71.18 11.46
N TYR A 85 -29.48 -70.51 11.27
CA TYR A 85 -30.10 -70.26 9.99
C TYR A 85 -30.21 -68.77 9.76
N PHE A 86 -29.65 -68.29 8.65
CA PHE A 86 -29.79 -66.90 8.19
C PHE A 86 -30.55 -66.89 6.87
N GLN A 87 -31.65 -66.14 6.79
CA GLN A 87 -32.55 -66.15 5.63
C GLN A 87 -32.96 -67.58 5.22
N ASN A 88 -33.22 -68.45 6.20
CA ASN A 88 -33.52 -69.88 6.05
C ASN A 88 -32.40 -70.75 5.45
N VAL A 89 -31.17 -70.23 5.32
CA VAL A 89 -29.99 -70.98 4.92
C VAL A 89 -29.17 -71.35 6.15
N ALA A 90 -28.87 -72.64 6.30
CA ALA A 90 -28.02 -73.13 7.39
C ALA A 90 -26.59 -72.55 7.25
N LEU A 91 -26.08 -72.03 8.36
CA LEU A 91 -24.73 -71.48 8.44
C LEU A 91 -23.76 -72.53 8.98
N GLU A 92 -22.71 -72.80 8.21
CA GLU A 92 -21.58 -73.60 8.66
C GLU A 92 -20.54 -72.76 9.45
N PRO A 93 -19.77 -73.38 10.36
CA PRO A 93 -19.93 -74.76 10.83
C PRO A 93 -21.09 -74.92 11.81
N VAL A 94 -21.71 -76.10 11.86
CA VAL A 94 -22.59 -76.50 12.97
C VAL A 94 -21.83 -76.41 14.31
N ILE A 95 -22.40 -75.70 15.27
CA ILE A 95 -21.80 -75.47 16.59
C ILE A 95 -22.07 -76.70 17.46
N LYS A 96 -21.01 -77.28 18.03
CA LYS A 96 -21.07 -78.47 18.89
C LYS A 96 -20.81 -78.09 20.34
N ILE A 97 -21.74 -78.42 21.23
CA ILE A 97 -21.69 -78.02 22.65
C ILE A 97 -21.72 -79.28 23.52
N ASN A 98 -20.71 -79.43 24.38
CA ASN A 98 -20.57 -80.61 25.22
C ASN A 98 -21.40 -80.44 26.51
N ARG A 99 -22.11 -81.50 26.91
CA ARG A 99 -22.81 -81.56 28.21
C ARG A 99 -21.83 -81.88 29.35
N PRO A 100 -22.07 -81.40 30.59
CA PRO A 100 -23.24 -80.62 31.04
C PRO A 100 -23.19 -79.16 30.56
N LEU A 101 -24.37 -78.60 30.25
CA LEU A 101 -24.51 -77.25 29.67
C LEU A 101 -24.30 -76.10 30.68
N ALA A 102 -24.29 -76.41 31.98
CA ALA A 102 -24.18 -75.42 33.05
C ALA A 102 -22.90 -74.57 32.92
N GLY A 103 -23.05 -73.25 33.04
CA GLY A 103 -21.94 -72.29 32.98
C GLY A 103 -21.43 -71.94 31.57
N GLN A 104 -22.03 -72.49 30.51
CA GLN A 104 -21.66 -72.21 29.12
C GLN A 104 -22.56 -71.15 28.44
N PHE A 105 -23.59 -70.66 29.14
CA PHE A 105 -24.63 -69.78 28.62
C PHE A 105 -24.68 -68.43 29.38
N PRO A 106 -25.14 -67.34 28.75
CA PRO A 106 -25.61 -67.27 27.37
C PRO A 106 -24.48 -67.43 26.35
N LEU A 107 -24.76 -68.15 25.26
CA LEU A 107 -23.79 -68.32 24.18
C LEU A 107 -23.77 -67.04 23.34
N LYS A 108 -22.64 -66.34 23.32
CA LYS A 108 -22.46 -65.10 22.55
C LYS A 108 -21.90 -65.44 21.17
N LEU A 109 -22.66 -65.12 20.14
CA LEU A 109 -22.32 -65.40 18.74
C LEU A 109 -22.45 -64.15 17.89
N ASN A 110 -21.82 -64.18 16.71
CA ASN A 110 -22.02 -63.15 15.70
C ASN A 110 -22.09 -63.73 14.29
N ILE A 111 -22.83 -63.05 13.42
CA ILE A 111 -22.76 -63.24 11.97
C ILE A 111 -21.95 -62.07 11.39
N PRO A 112 -20.73 -62.30 10.86
CA PRO A 112 -19.88 -61.22 10.34
C PRO A 112 -20.50 -60.57 9.09
N LYS A 113 -20.16 -59.30 8.82
CA LYS A 113 -20.69 -58.50 7.70
C LYS A 113 -20.73 -59.24 6.37
N ASN A 114 -19.65 -59.93 6.01
CA ASN A 114 -19.53 -60.65 4.74
C ASN A 114 -20.53 -61.81 4.57
N ARG A 115 -21.23 -62.21 5.65
CA ARG A 115 -22.28 -63.24 5.64
C ARG A 115 -23.70 -62.68 5.76
N LEU A 116 -23.86 -61.39 6.01
CA LEU A 116 -25.16 -60.74 6.16
C LEU A 116 -25.85 -60.40 4.83
N GLY A 117 -25.12 -60.49 3.71
CA GLY A 117 -25.67 -60.20 2.39
C GLY A 117 -25.86 -58.70 2.12
N GLY A 118 -26.73 -58.36 1.17
CA GLY A 118 -27.03 -56.99 0.79
C GLY A 118 -27.97 -56.27 1.77
N ASP A 119 -28.50 -55.14 1.33
CA ASP A 119 -29.45 -54.30 2.06
C ASP A 119 -30.77 -55.01 2.44
N GLY A 120 -31.48 -54.50 3.45
CA GLY A 120 -32.87 -54.83 3.78
C GLY A 120 -33.06 -55.78 4.97
N LEU A 121 -34.33 -56.12 5.26
CA LEU A 121 -34.73 -56.94 6.39
C LEU A 121 -34.14 -58.35 6.35
N LYS A 122 -33.48 -58.73 7.45
CA LYS A 122 -32.85 -60.03 7.67
C LYS A 122 -33.60 -60.82 8.72
N LYS A 123 -33.56 -62.14 8.60
CA LYS A 123 -34.11 -63.08 9.58
C LYS A 123 -33.06 -64.08 10.01
N VAL A 124 -32.97 -64.32 11.31
CA VAL A 124 -32.06 -65.27 11.91
C VAL A 124 -32.79 -66.11 12.95
N HIS A 125 -32.55 -67.42 12.92
CA HIS A 125 -33.02 -68.35 13.94
C HIS A 125 -32.00 -69.46 14.12
N TYR A 126 -32.25 -70.35 15.06
CA TYR A 126 -31.39 -71.50 15.29
C TYR A 126 -32.22 -72.76 15.53
N HIS A 127 -31.60 -73.89 15.22
CA HIS A 127 -32.13 -75.21 15.46
C HIS A 127 -31.16 -75.96 16.36
N VAL A 128 -31.68 -76.61 17.40
CA VAL A 128 -30.88 -77.46 18.30
C VAL A 128 -31.31 -78.90 18.13
N VAL A 129 -30.34 -79.81 18.03
CA VAL A 129 -30.54 -81.25 18.23
C VAL A 129 -29.71 -81.66 19.44
N THR A 130 -30.39 -82.18 20.45
CA THR A 130 -29.77 -82.65 21.69
C THR A 130 -29.19 -84.05 21.53
N PHE A 131 -28.23 -84.40 22.38
CA PHE A 131 -27.69 -85.77 22.46
C PHE A 131 -28.78 -86.84 22.63
N THR A 132 -29.86 -86.51 23.35
CA THR A 132 -31.00 -87.43 23.57
C THR A 132 -32.01 -87.46 22.43
N GLN A 133 -31.66 -86.94 21.25
CA GLN A 133 -32.50 -86.87 20.04
C GLN A 133 -33.80 -86.05 20.22
N GLN A 134 -33.82 -85.11 21.18
CA GLN A 134 -34.82 -84.04 21.20
C GLN A 134 -34.33 -82.90 20.30
N TYR A 135 -35.26 -82.20 19.65
CA TYR A 135 -34.92 -81.05 18.81
C TYR A 135 -35.82 -79.86 19.10
N GLY A 136 -35.38 -78.66 18.74
CA GLY A 136 -36.19 -77.45 18.83
C GLY A 136 -35.78 -76.47 17.76
N THR A 137 -36.74 -75.70 17.25
CA THR A 137 -36.50 -74.62 16.29
C THR A 137 -36.98 -73.32 16.91
N ALA A 138 -36.08 -72.36 17.06
CA ALA A 138 -36.39 -71.08 17.65
C ALA A 138 -37.22 -70.20 16.70
N THR A 139 -38.08 -69.35 17.25
CA THR A 139 -38.79 -68.35 16.46
C THR A 139 -37.79 -67.37 15.81
N PRO A 140 -37.91 -67.04 14.51
CA PRO A 140 -37.02 -66.09 13.87
C PRO A 140 -37.08 -64.69 14.45
N VAL A 141 -35.89 -64.10 14.62
CA VAL A 141 -35.70 -62.69 14.95
C VAL A 141 -35.37 -61.93 13.67
N GLU A 142 -35.98 -60.76 13.53
CA GLU A 142 -35.82 -59.89 12.38
C GLU A 142 -35.02 -58.65 12.74
N PHE A 143 -34.14 -58.21 11.82
CA PHE A 143 -33.34 -56.99 11.97
C PHE A 143 -33.02 -56.41 10.59
N THR A 144 -32.73 -55.11 10.49
CA THR A 144 -32.46 -54.42 9.22
C THR A 144 -30.96 -54.15 9.07
N VAL A 145 -30.43 -54.46 7.89
CA VAL A 145 -29.09 -54.03 7.46
C VAL A 145 -29.30 -52.95 6.41
N ASP A 146 -28.85 -51.73 6.69
CA ASP A 146 -28.91 -50.61 5.76
C ASP A 146 -27.53 -50.32 5.16
N LEU A 147 -27.41 -50.40 3.84
CA LEU A 147 -26.16 -50.17 3.11
C LEU A 147 -26.18 -48.93 2.20
N TYR A 148 -27.33 -48.28 2.03
CA TYR A 148 -27.48 -47.17 1.10
C TYR A 148 -27.52 -45.84 1.84
N ASP A 149 -27.18 -44.75 1.15
CA ASP A 149 -27.39 -43.42 1.71
C ASP A 149 -28.86 -42.99 1.52
N PRO A 150 -29.34 -41.99 2.28
CA PRO A 150 -30.72 -41.51 2.21
C PRO A 150 -31.21 -41.15 0.80
N ASN A 151 -30.32 -40.82 -0.14
CA ASN A 151 -30.68 -40.42 -1.48
C ASN A 151 -30.30 -41.47 -2.55
N ALA A 152 -30.23 -42.74 -2.15
CA ALA A 152 -30.01 -43.89 -3.04
C ALA A 152 -28.78 -43.72 -3.96
N LEU A 153 -27.67 -43.20 -3.43
CA LEU A 153 -26.40 -42.92 -4.16
C LEU A 153 -26.47 -41.77 -5.18
N GLY A 154 -27.64 -41.11 -5.27
CA GLY A 154 -27.88 -39.90 -6.05
C GLY A 154 -27.31 -38.65 -5.39
N THR A 155 -27.14 -37.58 -6.17
CA THR A 155 -26.82 -36.25 -5.62
C THR A 155 -28.14 -35.60 -5.21
N PRO A 156 -28.30 -35.17 -3.94
CA PRO A 156 -29.50 -34.45 -3.52
C PRO A 156 -29.65 -33.12 -4.28
N ASP A 157 -30.89 -32.69 -4.47
CA ASP A 157 -31.20 -31.39 -5.09
C ASP A 157 -30.77 -30.24 -4.17
N ALA A 158 -30.52 -29.06 -4.75
CA ALA A 158 -30.11 -27.89 -3.98
C ALA A 158 -31.20 -27.49 -2.97
N ALA A 159 -30.78 -26.93 -1.84
CA ALA A 159 -31.74 -26.34 -0.90
C ALA A 159 -32.45 -25.15 -1.56
N GLU A 160 -33.72 -24.97 -1.22
CA GLU A 160 -34.55 -23.88 -1.70
C GLU A 160 -34.60 -22.76 -0.66
N LEU A 161 -34.40 -21.52 -1.13
CA LEU A 161 -34.54 -20.29 -0.35
C LEU A 161 -35.79 -19.53 -0.82
N PRO A 162 -36.35 -18.64 0.02
CA PRO A 162 -37.46 -17.76 -0.35
C PRO A 162 -37.20 -17.03 -1.67
N PRO A 163 -38.16 -17.00 -2.61
CA PRO A 163 -37.97 -16.43 -3.95
C PRO A 163 -37.51 -14.97 -3.95
N GLU A 164 -37.88 -14.19 -2.94
CA GLU A 164 -37.50 -12.79 -2.78
C GLU A 164 -36.02 -12.57 -2.47
N ILE A 165 -35.31 -13.58 -1.93
CA ILE A 165 -33.85 -13.52 -1.74
C ILE A 165 -33.16 -13.67 -3.10
N GLY A 166 -33.67 -14.55 -3.96
CA GLY A 166 -32.98 -14.95 -5.19
C GLY A 166 -31.52 -15.31 -4.90
N HIS A 167 -30.58 -14.65 -5.58
CA HIS A 167 -29.15 -14.88 -5.38
C HIS A 167 -28.45 -13.84 -4.49
N VAL A 168 -29.18 -12.93 -3.84
CA VAL A 168 -28.59 -11.89 -2.97
C VAL A 168 -29.33 -11.81 -1.64
N LEU A 169 -28.65 -12.17 -0.56
CA LEU A 169 -29.14 -12.02 0.81
C LEU A 169 -28.58 -10.73 1.43
N THR A 170 -29.47 -9.80 1.79
CA THR A 170 -29.08 -8.52 2.39
C THR A 170 -29.26 -8.49 3.91
N GLY A 171 -28.51 -7.61 4.58
CA GLY A 171 -28.72 -7.32 6.00
C GLY A 171 -30.13 -6.83 6.32
N GLU A 172 -30.73 -6.03 5.43
CA GLU A 172 -32.12 -5.55 5.55
C GLU A 172 -33.12 -6.71 5.54
N TYR A 173 -32.90 -7.72 4.69
CA TYR A 173 -33.73 -8.93 4.69
C TYR A 173 -33.65 -9.62 6.06
N LEU A 174 -32.43 -9.78 6.59
CA LEU A 174 -32.20 -10.40 7.89
C LEU A 174 -32.82 -9.61 9.05
N ASP A 175 -32.79 -8.28 9.02
CA ASP A 175 -33.44 -7.44 10.04
C ASP A 175 -34.96 -7.51 9.98
N THR A 176 -35.52 -7.63 8.77
CA THR A 176 -36.96 -7.68 8.55
C THR A 176 -37.55 -9.05 8.89
N HIS A 177 -36.85 -10.13 8.55
CA HIS A 177 -37.38 -11.51 8.63
C HIS A 177 -36.79 -12.32 9.80
N GLY A 178 -35.72 -11.84 10.44
CA GLY A 178 -35.10 -12.49 11.60
C GLY A 178 -34.26 -13.74 11.28
N GLY A 179 -34.19 -14.15 10.01
CA GLY A 179 -33.44 -15.32 9.56
C GLY A 179 -33.76 -15.67 8.10
N VAL A 180 -33.28 -16.82 7.65
CA VAL A 180 -33.59 -17.36 6.31
C VAL A 180 -34.27 -18.71 6.48
N GLU A 181 -35.45 -18.84 5.86
CA GLU A 181 -36.13 -20.11 5.74
C GLU A 181 -35.42 -20.97 4.67
N ILE A 182 -35.06 -22.20 5.02
CA ILE A 182 -34.38 -23.15 4.13
C ILE A 182 -35.28 -24.35 3.97
N THR A 183 -35.56 -24.72 2.73
CA THR A 183 -36.34 -25.91 2.40
C THR A 183 -35.45 -26.98 1.77
N ILE A 184 -35.44 -28.16 2.39
CA ILE A 184 -34.82 -29.37 1.86
C ILE A 184 -35.84 -30.05 0.95
N PRO A 185 -35.52 -30.25 -0.35
CA PRO A 185 -36.41 -30.94 -1.27
C PRO A 185 -36.65 -32.41 -0.88
N PRO A 186 -37.70 -33.05 -1.43
CA PRO A 186 -37.90 -34.50 -1.30
C PRO A 186 -36.68 -35.28 -1.77
N TYR A 187 -36.33 -36.35 -1.06
CA TYR A 187 -35.19 -37.22 -1.38
C TYR A 187 -35.63 -38.69 -1.47
N ALA A 188 -34.77 -39.55 -2.05
CA ALA A 188 -35.19 -40.82 -2.64
C ALA A 188 -35.59 -41.94 -1.65
N ASP A 189 -34.97 -42.01 -0.47
CA ASP A 189 -35.22 -43.06 0.52
C ASP A 189 -35.37 -42.47 1.94
N PRO A 190 -36.47 -41.73 2.19
CA PRO A 190 -36.70 -41.05 3.45
C PRO A 190 -37.15 -42.00 4.57
N TRP A 191 -36.44 -41.96 5.69
CA TRP A 191 -36.81 -42.70 6.90
C TRP A 191 -36.82 -41.81 8.15
N PRO A 192 -37.73 -42.08 9.11
CA PRO A 192 -37.67 -41.42 10.41
C PRO A 192 -36.30 -41.67 11.07
N GLY A 193 -35.69 -40.61 11.61
CA GLY A 193 -34.36 -40.65 12.20
C GLY A 193 -33.23 -40.30 11.23
N ASP A 194 -33.55 -39.99 9.98
CA ASP A 194 -32.64 -39.26 9.10
C ASP A 194 -32.41 -37.83 9.63
N ARG A 195 -31.25 -37.25 9.32
CA ARG A 195 -30.95 -35.84 9.64
C ARG A 195 -30.29 -35.13 8.46
N CYS A 196 -30.43 -33.82 8.43
CA CYS A 196 -29.75 -32.92 7.51
C CYS A 196 -28.67 -32.14 8.25
N GLU A 197 -27.47 -32.10 7.69
CA GLU A 197 -26.38 -31.20 8.09
C GLU A 197 -26.23 -30.13 7.00
N PHE A 198 -26.61 -28.90 7.30
CA PHE A 198 -26.57 -27.77 6.37
C PHE A 198 -25.28 -26.96 6.52
N PHE A 199 -24.65 -26.58 5.42
CA PHE A 199 -23.35 -25.90 5.37
C PHE A 199 -23.50 -24.53 4.68
N TRP A 200 -22.84 -23.51 5.25
CA TRP A 200 -22.85 -22.15 4.71
C TRP A 200 -21.97 -22.02 3.46
N SER A 201 -20.96 -22.88 3.34
CA SER A 201 -20.14 -23.06 2.15
C SER A 201 -19.82 -24.53 1.95
N TYR A 202 -19.78 -24.96 0.69
CA TYR A 202 -19.40 -26.32 0.30
C TYR A 202 -18.06 -26.80 0.89
N PHE A 203 -17.15 -25.87 1.18
CA PHE A 203 -15.82 -26.17 1.73
C PHE A 203 -15.77 -26.18 3.26
N ASP A 204 -16.88 -25.90 3.93
CA ASP A 204 -16.90 -25.82 5.38
C ASP A 204 -16.73 -27.20 6.01
N GLY A 205 -15.89 -27.27 7.05
CA GLY A 205 -15.65 -28.51 7.79
C GLY A 205 -16.73 -28.85 8.81
N GLN A 206 -17.65 -27.92 9.12
CA GLN A 206 -18.71 -28.08 10.12
C GLN A 206 -20.03 -27.50 9.60
N PRO A 207 -21.17 -28.14 9.87
CA PRO A 207 -22.45 -27.60 9.48
C PRO A 207 -22.80 -26.36 10.30
N ILE A 208 -23.44 -25.39 9.66
CA ILE A 208 -24.04 -24.26 10.34
C ILE A 208 -25.36 -24.66 11.00
N GLN A 209 -26.10 -25.66 10.52
CA GLN A 209 -27.33 -26.13 11.17
C GLN A 209 -27.46 -27.65 11.01
N VAL A 210 -28.01 -28.32 12.03
CA VAL A 210 -28.34 -29.75 11.98
C VAL A 210 -29.81 -29.90 12.34
N GLU A 211 -30.56 -30.61 11.51
CA GLU A 211 -32.00 -30.80 11.63
C GLU A 211 -32.37 -32.27 11.54
N ASP A 212 -33.23 -32.75 12.44
CA ASP A 212 -33.83 -34.08 12.33
C ASP A 212 -34.95 -34.04 11.29
N LEU A 213 -34.95 -35.00 10.36
CA LEU A 213 -35.94 -35.07 9.29
C LEU A 213 -37.10 -36.00 9.67
N PRO A 214 -38.33 -35.68 9.25
CA PRO A 214 -39.51 -36.48 9.59
C PRO A 214 -39.54 -37.85 8.91
N GLY A 215 -38.83 -38.01 7.78
CA GLY A 215 -38.76 -39.26 7.02
C GLY A 215 -40.06 -39.62 6.30
N ASP A 216 -40.91 -38.64 5.98
CA ASP A 216 -42.19 -38.81 5.29
C ASP A 216 -42.11 -38.53 3.77
N GLY A 217 -40.92 -38.18 3.28
CA GLY A 217 -40.65 -37.85 1.88
C GLY A 217 -41.27 -36.55 1.40
N GLN A 218 -41.74 -35.69 2.32
CA GLN A 218 -42.17 -34.33 1.98
C GLN A 218 -40.99 -33.35 2.09
N PRO A 219 -41.06 -32.18 1.42
CA PRO A 219 -40.11 -31.11 1.67
C PRO A 219 -40.11 -30.73 3.14
N TYR A 220 -38.92 -30.50 3.71
CA TYR A 220 -38.76 -30.11 5.11
C TYR A 220 -38.17 -28.71 5.20
N THR A 221 -38.80 -27.85 5.99
CA THR A 221 -38.44 -26.43 6.09
C THR A 221 -38.00 -26.10 7.51
N PHE A 222 -36.90 -25.38 7.65
CA PHE A 222 -36.37 -24.88 8.92
C PHE A 222 -35.79 -23.47 8.74
N THR A 223 -35.59 -22.74 9.82
CA THR A 223 -35.05 -21.38 9.78
C THR A 223 -33.63 -21.37 10.33
N ILE A 224 -32.71 -20.72 9.61
CA ILE A 224 -31.41 -20.33 10.14
C ILE A 224 -31.52 -18.89 10.65
N ASP A 225 -31.34 -18.72 11.96
CA ASP A 225 -31.43 -17.40 12.61
C ASP A 225 -30.46 -16.38 12.02
N ALA A 226 -30.89 -15.12 11.92
CA ALA A 226 -30.07 -14.02 11.40
C ALA A 226 -28.76 -13.84 12.18
N ALA A 227 -28.78 -14.05 13.51
CA ALA A 227 -27.57 -13.98 14.33
C ALA A 227 -26.53 -15.04 13.91
N LYS A 228 -27.00 -16.22 13.50
CA LYS A 228 -26.15 -17.32 13.04
C LYS A 228 -25.55 -17.00 11.68
N ILE A 229 -26.35 -16.45 10.77
CA ILE A 229 -25.90 -15.98 9.45
C ILE A 229 -24.86 -14.88 9.60
N ARG A 230 -25.11 -13.86 10.44
CA ARG A 230 -24.18 -12.75 10.70
C ARG A 230 -22.89 -13.14 11.38
N SER A 231 -22.86 -14.31 12.04
CA SER A 231 -21.61 -14.86 12.59
C SER A 231 -20.71 -15.49 11.53
N GLN A 232 -21.24 -15.69 10.32
CA GLN A 232 -20.47 -16.14 9.17
C GLN A 232 -19.92 -14.92 8.41
N PRO A 233 -18.82 -15.09 7.65
CA PRO A 233 -18.36 -13.99 6.82
C PRO A 233 -19.36 -13.72 5.68
N ASP A 234 -19.29 -12.51 5.10
CA ASP A 234 -20.06 -12.05 3.94
C ASP A 234 -19.39 -12.39 2.58
N GLY A 235 -20.10 -12.14 1.48
CA GLY A 235 -19.64 -12.33 0.11
C GLY A 235 -20.26 -13.56 -0.57
N GLU A 236 -19.57 -14.09 -1.58
CA GLU A 236 -20.06 -15.24 -2.38
C GLU A 236 -20.06 -16.55 -1.57
N ARG A 237 -21.19 -17.23 -1.49
CA ARG A 237 -21.42 -18.46 -0.73
C ARG A 237 -21.98 -19.56 -1.61
N LEU A 238 -21.54 -20.78 -1.33
CA LEU A 238 -21.98 -22.00 -2.02
C LEU A 238 -22.72 -22.87 -1.02
N LEU A 239 -23.98 -22.56 -0.76
CA LEU A 239 -24.79 -23.28 0.23
C LEU A 239 -24.96 -24.74 -0.20
N THR A 240 -24.88 -25.67 0.73
CA THR A 240 -25.12 -27.11 0.46
C THR A 240 -25.57 -27.80 1.75
N TYR A 241 -25.99 -29.06 1.63
CA TYR A 241 -26.29 -29.91 2.79
C TYR A 241 -25.92 -31.36 2.52
N LYS A 242 -25.84 -32.15 3.60
CA LYS A 242 -25.70 -33.60 3.55
C LYS A 242 -26.82 -34.26 4.33
N LEU A 243 -27.36 -35.35 3.78
CA LEU A 243 -28.31 -36.20 4.47
C LEU A 243 -27.54 -37.32 5.17
N TRP A 244 -27.99 -37.69 6.36
CA TRP A 244 -27.48 -38.81 7.12
C TRP A 244 -28.65 -39.69 7.51
N ASP A 245 -28.59 -40.97 7.16
CA ASP A 245 -29.57 -41.91 7.67
C ASP A 245 -29.29 -42.23 9.15
N ARG A 246 -30.26 -42.89 9.76
CA ARG A 246 -30.16 -43.39 11.12
C ARG A 246 -29.08 -44.47 11.29
N ALA A 247 -28.75 -45.23 10.25
CA ALA A 247 -27.71 -46.26 10.29
C ALA A 247 -26.28 -45.67 10.29
N GLY A 248 -26.11 -44.40 9.91
CA GLY A 248 -24.84 -43.71 9.76
C GLY A 248 -24.27 -43.71 8.32
N ASN A 249 -25.09 -43.93 7.29
CA ASN A 249 -24.73 -43.63 5.91
C ASN A 249 -25.02 -42.17 5.57
N ASP A 250 -24.05 -41.50 4.97
CA ASP A 250 -24.16 -40.12 4.51
C ASP A 250 -24.32 -40.05 2.99
N SER A 251 -25.12 -39.10 2.52
CA SER A 251 -25.25 -38.80 1.10
C SER A 251 -24.01 -38.08 0.57
N LYS A 252 -23.91 -38.00 -0.77
CA LYS A 252 -23.12 -36.93 -1.39
C LYS A 252 -23.64 -35.56 -0.93
N PRO A 253 -22.79 -34.52 -0.88
CA PRO A 253 -23.27 -33.16 -0.74
C PRO A 253 -24.31 -32.84 -1.82
N ALA A 254 -25.35 -32.12 -1.43
CA ALA A 254 -26.37 -31.62 -2.33
C ALA A 254 -25.78 -30.68 -3.38
N THR A 255 -26.49 -30.51 -4.49
CA THR A 255 -26.18 -29.49 -5.49
C THR A 255 -26.07 -28.12 -4.81
N VAL A 256 -25.02 -27.37 -5.13
CA VAL A 256 -24.75 -26.08 -4.47
C VAL A 256 -25.76 -25.01 -4.91
N TYR A 257 -26.20 -24.19 -3.96
CA TYR A 257 -26.94 -22.96 -4.23
C TYR A 257 -26.00 -21.75 -4.10
N PRO A 258 -25.66 -21.05 -5.20
CA PRO A 258 -24.84 -19.85 -5.13
C PRO A 258 -25.65 -18.68 -4.57
N LEU A 259 -25.11 -18.03 -3.54
CA LEU A 259 -25.72 -16.89 -2.86
C LEU A 259 -24.65 -15.83 -2.55
N LYS A 260 -24.91 -14.57 -2.91
CA LYS A 260 -24.11 -13.44 -2.45
C LYS A 260 -24.73 -12.86 -1.18
N VAL A 261 -23.93 -12.70 -0.13
CA VAL A 261 -24.37 -12.18 1.18
C VAL A 261 -23.78 -10.79 1.39
N ILE A 262 -24.64 -9.80 1.63
CA ILE A 262 -24.28 -8.39 1.86
C ILE A 262 -24.98 -7.93 3.15
N SER A 263 -24.34 -8.11 4.30
CA SER A 263 -24.92 -7.79 5.60
C SER A 263 -24.92 -6.29 5.89
N GLU A 264 -23.96 -5.55 5.35
CA GLU A 264 -23.86 -4.10 5.54
C GLU A 264 -24.73 -3.33 4.52
N PRO A 265 -25.47 -2.29 4.93
CA PRO A 265 -26.33 -1.54 4.03
C PRO A 265 -25.52 -0.77 2.98
N GLU A 266 -25.96 -0.79 1.72
CA GLU A 266 -25.23 -0.16 0.60
C GLU A 266 -24.98 1.36 0.83
N PRO A 267 -23.87 1.92 0.34
CA PRO A 267 -23.66 3.36 0.30
C PRO A 267 -24.82 4.06 -0.42
N ALA A 268 -25.45 5.03 0.25
CA ALA A 268 -26.62 5.71 -0.26
C ALA A 268 -26.47 7.24 -0.19
N ASN A 269 -27.34 7.98 -0.87
CA ASN A 269 -27.36 9.44 -0.88
C ASN A 269 -26.02 10.10 -1.29
N LEU A 270 -25.29 9.46 -2.22
CA LEU A 270 -24.07 10.01 -2.80
C LEU A 270 -24.37 11.36 -3.47
N GLN A 271 -23.68 12.40 -3.04
CA GLN A 271 -23.74 13.73 -3.65
C GLN A 271 -22.80 13.80 -4.85
N PRO A 272 -22.99 14.74 -5.80
CA PRO A 272 -22.00 14.99 -6.84
C PRO A 272 -20.62 15.35 -6.23
N PRO A 273 -19.50 14.93 -6.84
CA PRO A 273 -18.18 15.37 -6.40
C PRO A 273 -18.06 16.89 -6.57
N ARG A 274 -17.22 17.54 -5.76
CA ARG A 274 -16.89 18.96 -5.90
C ARG A 274 -15.42 19.12 -6.24
N VAL A 275 -15.10 20.11 -7.07
CA VAL A 275 -13.73 20.49 -7.40
C VAL A 275 -13.59 21.97 -7.05
N PRO A 276 -13.06 22.31 -5.85
CA PRO A 276 -13.11 23.69 -5.34
C PRO A 276 -12.40 24.71 -6.23
N LEU A 277 -11.32 24.30 -6.90
CA LEU A 277 -10.53 25.12 -7.82
C LEU A 277 -11.04 25.03 -9.28
N ALA A 278 -12.29 24.64 -9.52
CA ALA A 278 -12.85 24.67 -10.88
C ALA A 278 -13.40 26.07 -11.23
N PRO A 279 -13.22 26.59 -12.46
CA PRO A 279 -12.39 26.03 -13.54
C PRO A 279 -10.91 26.00 -13.17
N ILE A 280 -10.18 24.97 -13.61
CA ILE A 280 -8.78 24.75 -13.24
C ILE A 280 -7.86 25.41 -14.27
N ASP A 281 -6.92 26.23 -13.82
CA ASP A 281 -5.81 26.75 -14.63
C ASP A 281 -4.45 26.12 -14.25
N LEU A 282 -3.35 26.57 -14.88
CA LEU A 282 -2.01 26.06 -14.59
C LEU A 282 -1.55 26.42 -13.17
N LYS A 283 -1.97 27.58 -12.64
CA LYS A 283 -1.62 28.04 -11.30
C LYS A 283 -2.34 27.22 -10.22
N ASP A 284 -3.58 26.82 -10.47
CA ASP A 284 -4.29 25.87 -9.62
C ASP A 284 -3.56 24.51 -9.57
N ALA A 285 -3.04 24.05 -10.71
CA ALA A 285 -2.23 22.82 -10.77
C ALA A 285 -0.94 22.92 -9.93
N GLN A 286 -0.30 24.10 -9.89
CA GLN A 286 0.88 24.36 -9.06
C GLN A 286 0.57 24.37 -7.56
N ILE A 287 -0.60 24.86 -7.15
CA ILE A 287 -1.04 24.87 -5.75
C ILE A 287 -1.52 23.49 -5.30
N GLY A 288 -2.10 22.72 -6.22
CA GLY A 288 -2.61 21.37 -6.00
C GLY A 288 -4.13 21.33 -6.12
N VAL A 289 -4.62 20.57 -7.08
CA VAL A 289 -6.05 20.35 -7.33
C VAL A 289 -6.56 19.18 -6.49
N THR A 290 -7.76 19.33 -5.92
CA THR A 290 -8.43 18.25 -5.18
C THR A 290 -9.86 18.04 -5.66
N VAL A 291 -10.33 16.80 -5.55
CA VAL A 291 -11.75 16.44 -5.63
C VAL A 291 -12.23 16.18 -4.20
N GLU A 292 -13.30 16.86 -3.81
CA GLU A 292 -13.95 16.73 -2.51
C GLU A 292 -15.22 15.88 -2.62
N ILE A 293 -15.32 14.87 -1.75
CA ILE A 293 -16.50 14.03 -1.59
C ILE A 293 -17.17 14.36 -0.27
N ASP A 294 -18.40 14.84 -0.33
CA ASP A 294 -19.22 15.12 0.85
C ASP A 294 -19.74 13.83 1.51
N HIS A 295 -20.34 13.98 2.69
CA HIS A 295 -20.93 12.86 3.42
C HIS A 295 -21.96 12.10 2.59
N TYR A 296 -21.94 10.78 2.68
CA TYR A 296 -22.94 9.86 2.15
C TYR A 296 -23.39 8.87 3.23
N ASP A 297 -24.59 8.32 3.08
CA ASP A 297 -25.17 7.43 4.08
C ASP A 297 -24.54 6.04 4.05
N ASN A 298 -24.55 5.36 5.20
CA ASN A 298 -23.97 4.04 5.40
C ASN A 298 -22.46 3.99 5.14
N ALA A 299 -21.72 5.09 5.26
CA ALA A 299 -20.27 5.09 5.12
C ALA A 299 -19.60 4.24 6.23
N ILE A 300 -18.69 3.33 5.84
CA ILE A 300 -17.98 2.42 6.75
C ILE A 300 -16.48 2.69 6.68
N PRO A 301 -15.92 3.43 7.66
CA PRO A 301 -14.49 3.63 7.74
C PRO A 301 -13.71 2.32 7.88
N GLY A 302 -12.56 2.22 7.20
CA GLY A 302 -11.70 1.04 7.18
C GLY A 302 -12.14 -0.06 6.19
N LEU A 303 -13.32 0.08 5.58
CA LEU A 303 -13.82 -0.86 4.56
C LEU A 303 -14.16 -0.18 3.23
N ASP A 304 -14.67 1.05 3.27
CA ASP A 304 -15.00 1.82 2.07
C ASP A 304 -13.74 2.44 1.45
N THR A 305 -13.61 2.33 0.13
CA THR A 305 -12.65 3.05 -0.70
C THR A 305 -13.42 3.92 -1.69
N ILE A 306 -13.16 5.22 -1.64
CA ILE A 306 -13.68 6.17 -2.63
C ILE A 306 -12.81 6.06 -3.88
N VAL A 307 -13.45 5.82 -5.02
CA VAL A 307 -12.78 5.78 -6.33
C VAL A 307 -13.30 6.92 -7.17
N VAL A 308 -12.53 8.01 -7.24
CA VAL A 308 -12.82 9.15 -8.11
C VAL A 308 -12.32 8.81 -9.51
N ASN A 309 -13.16 9.00 -10.52
CA ASN A 309 -12.78 8.98 -11.91
C ASN A 309 -12.65 10.41 -12.40
N PHE A 310 -11.43 10.87 -12.64
CA PHE A 310 -11.14 12.20 -13.18
C PHE A 310 -10.69 12.05 -14.64
N ASN A 311 -11.53 12.50 -15.58
CA ASN A 311 -11.25 12.40 -17.02
C ASN A 311 -10.82 10.99 -17.50
N GLY A 312 -11.46 9.95 -16.95
CA GLY A 312 -11.14 8.55 -17.28
C GLY A 312 -9.97 7.94 -16.48
N LYS A 313 -9.35 8.70 -15.57
CA LYS A 313 -8.28 8.22 -14.68
C LYS A 313 -8.82 7.97 -13.26
N PRO A 314 -8.71 6.74 -12.74
CA PRO A 314 -9.15 6.43 -11.39
C PRO A 314 -8.13 6.88 -10.33
N LEU A 315 -8.63 7.53 -9.28
CA LEU A 315 -7.93 7.95 -8.08
C LEU A 315 -8.56 7.26 -6.87
N PHE A 316 -7.75 6.64 -6.02
CA PHE A 316 -8.21 5.79 -4.93
C PHE A 316 -7.94 6.45 -3.58
N LYS A 317 -8.97 6.52 -2.74
CA LYS A 317 -8.86 7.04 -1.37
C LYS A 317 -9.60 6.14 -0.40
N PRO A 318 -8.89 5.33 0.40
CA PRO A 318 -9.49 4.62 1.53
C PRO A 318 -10.14 5.60 2.51
N LEU A 319 -11.34 5.27 2.98
CA LEU A 319 -12.02 6.03 4.02
C LEU A 319 -11.54 5.55 5.39
N ASP A 320 -10.46 6.10 5.91
CA ASP A 320 -9.90 5.62 7.20
C ASP A 320 -10.71 6.09 8.42
N ARG A 321 -11.42 7.21 8.29
CA ARG A 321 -12.21 7.85 9.36
C ARG A 321 -13.42 8.58 8.78
N PRO A 322 -14.52 8.75 9.54
CA PRO A 322 -15.72 9.42 9.06
C PRO A 322 -15.58 10.95 9.14
N SER A 323 -14.60 11.49 8.40
CA SER A 323 -14.34 12.92 8.31
C SER A 323 -14.67 13.39 6.90
N PHE A 324 -15.66 14.27 6.78
CA PHE A 324 -16.12 14.82 5.50
C PHE A 324 -15.97 16.36 5.49
N PRO A 325 -15.70 16.98 4.32
CA PRO A 325 -15.46 16.32 3.03
C PRO A 325 -14.15 15.51 3.02
N VAL A 326 -14.11 14.45 2.22
CA VAL A 326 -12.89 13.72 1.94
C VAL A 326 -12.22 14.36 0.73
N SER A 327 -11.00 14.84 0.89
CA SER A 327 -10.20 15.41 -0.21
C SER A 327 -9.30 14.35 -0.85
N ILE A 328 -9.35 14.27 -2.17
CA ILE A 328 -8.53 13.40 -3.02
C ILE A 328 -7.72 14.30 -3.94
N ASP A 329 -6.39 14.25 -3.83
CA ASP A 329 -5.49 15.02 -4.69
C ASP A 329 -5.55 14.49 -6.13
N VAL A 330 -5.59 15.42 -7.09
CA VAL A 330 -5.51 15.12 -8.53
C VAL A 330 -4.06 15.36 -8.98
N PRO A 331 -3.28 14.30 -9.25
CA PRO A 331 -1.88 14.46 -9.62
C PRO A 331 -1.72 15.18 -10.97
N TRP A 332 -0.60 15.86 -11.16
CA TRP A 332 -0.22 16.52 -12.42
C TRP A 332 -0.38 15.60 -13.64
N GLU A 333 0.08 14.35 -13.53
CA GLU A 333 -0.05 13.33 -14.59
C GLU A 333 -1.50 13.06 -15.03
N VAL A 334 -2.46 13.23 -14.12
CA VAL A 334 -3.88 13.07 -14.43
C VAL A 334 -4.42 14.33 -15.13
N LEU A 335 -4.08 15.52 -14.62
CA LEU A 335 -4.45 16.80 -15.23
C LEU A 335 -3.89 16.94 -16.65
N LYS A 336 -2.59 16.71 -16.84
CA LYS A 336 -1.95 16.89 -18.16
C LYS A 336 -2.41 15.86 -19.20
N SER A 337 -2.96 14.72 -18.77
CA SER A 337 -3.49 13.69 -19.67
C SER A 337 -4.70 14.13 -20.49
N GLY A 338 -5.39 15.21 -20.08
CA GLY A 338 -6.45 15.83 -20.87
C GLY A 338 -5.96 16.76 -21.99
N GLY A 339 -4.67 17.12 -21.96
CA GLY A 339 -4.03 18.05 -22.89
C GLY A 339 -3.52 19.31 -22.19
N VAL A 340 -2.40 19.83 -22.69
CA VAL A 340 -1.70 21.04 -22.21
C VAL A 340 -1.56 22.11 -23.28
N THR A 341 -2.06 21.87 -24.50
CA THR A 341 -1.97 22.81 -25.63
C THR A 341 -3.25 23.61 -25.84
N GLY A 342 -4.30 23.33 -25.07
CA GLY A 342 -5.56 24.07 -25.11
C GLY A 342 -6.55 23.57 -24.05
N PRO A 343 -7.68 24.27 -23.91
CA PRO A 343 -8.69 23.93 -22.91
C PRO A 343 -9.38 22.60 -23.22
N TYR A 344 -9.72 21.86 -22.17
CA TYR A 344 -10.48 20.63 -22.26
C TYR A 344 -11.51 20.48 -21.14
N GLN A 345 -12.40 19.51 -21.31
CA GLN A 345 -13.52 19.24 -20.42
C GLN A 345 -13.31 17.91 -19.72
N ALA A 346 -13.10 17.93 -18.41
CA ALA A 346 -12.92 16.73 -17.60
C ALA A 346 -14.26 16.27 -17.01
N PRO A 347 -14.81 15.11 -17.43
CA PRO A 347 -15.89 14.47 -16.67
C PRO A 347 -15.32 13.93 -15.34
N VAL A 348 -15.94 14.31 -14.23
CA VAL A 348 -15.56 13.86 -12.88
C VAL A 348 -16.74 13.18 -12.20
N SER A 349 -16.56 11.92 -11.81
CA SER A 349 -17.54 11.13 -11.06
C SER A 349 -16.81 10.32 -9.99
N TYR A 350 -17.53 9.71 -9.06
CA TYR A 350 -16.90 8.74 -8.16
C TYR A 350 -17.85 7.58 -7.85
N LYS A 351 -17.28 6.50 -7.34
CA LYS A 351 -18.03 5.38 -6.76
C LYS A 351 -17.43 5.00 -5.42
N ILE A 352 -18.18 4.24 -4.64
CA ILE A 352 -17.66 3.57 -3.45
C ILE A 352 -17.34 2.12 -3.82
N VAL A 353 -16.23 1.62 -3.30
CA VAL A 353 -15.87 0.20 -3.32
C VAL A 353 -15.79 -0.27 -1.86
N ARG A 354 -16.60 -1.25 -1.49
CA ARG A 354 -16.65 -1.83 -0.14
C ARG A 354 -16.11 -3.25 -0.16
N GLY A 355 -14.90 -3.45 0.35
CA GLY A 355 -14.24 -4.76 0.23
C GLY A 355 -14.11 -5.17 -1.24
N THR A 356 -14.84 -6.20 -1.67
CA THR A 356 -14.88 -6.67 -3.07
C THR A 356 -16.08 -6.13 -3.87
N ASP A 357 -16.99 -5.41 -3.23
CA ASP A 357 -18.20 -4.90 -3.86
C ASP A 357 -17.98 -3.51 -4.45
N GLU A 358 -18.28 -3.36 -5.74
CA GLU A 358 -18.20 -2.08 -6.44
C GLU A 358 -19.61 -1.53 -6.69
N TYR A 359 -19.87 -0.31 -6.21
CA TYR A 359 -21.14 0.38 -6.45
C TYR A 359 -21.08 1.22 -7.74
N PHE A 360 -22.25 1.68 -8.20
CA PHE A 360 -22.35 2.52 -9.39
C PHE A 360 -21.67 3.88 -9.20
N TYR A 361 -21.13 4.42 -10.29
CA TYR A 361 -20.66 5.79 -10.31
C TYR A 361 -21.81 6.78 -10.14
N THR A 362 -21.53 7.88 -9.43
CA THR A 362 -22.38 9.07 -9.48
C THR A 362 -22.50 9.59 -10.92
N PRO A 363 -23.57 10.32 -11.26
CA PRO A 363 -23.58 11.13 -12.47
C PRO A 363 -22.33 12.03 -12.51
N PRO A 364 -21.64 12.13 -13.66
CA PRO A 364 -20.45 12.96 -13.76
C PRO A 364 -20.83 14.44 -13.74
N ILE A 365 -20.00 15.25 -13.07
CA ILE A 365 -19.93 16.69 -13.31
C ILE A 365 -18.92 16.97 -14.43
N THR A 366 -19.01 18.15 -15.02
CA THR A 366 -18.04 18.64 -16.01
C THR A 366 -17.17 19.71 -15.36
N VAL A 367 -15.85 19.53 -15.42
CA VAL A 367 -14.85 20.47 -14.92
C VAL A 367 -14.06 21.00 -16.11
N GLU A 368 -14.10 22.32 -16.30
CA GLU A 368 -13.27 23.01 -17.29
C GLU A 368 -11.82 23.03 -16.81
N VAL A 369 -10.89 22.75 -17.72
CA VAL A 369 -9.45 22.77 -17.43
C VAL A 369 -8.72 23.46 -18.58
N ASP A 370 -7.92 24.48 -18.29
CA ASP A 370 -7.01 25.12 -19.26
C ASP A 370 -5.60 25.26 -18.66
N LEU A 371 -4.74 24.31 -19.01
CA LEU A 371 -3.33 24.28 -18.59
C LEU A 371 -2.41 24.93 -19.62
N SER A 372 -2.96 25.47 -20.71
CA SER A 372 -2.16 25.91 -21.84
C SER A 372 -1.37 27.17 -21.53
N THR A 373 -0.10 27.15 -21.90
CA THR A 373 0.83 28.28 -21.84
C THR A 373 1.87 28.13 -22.95
N ALA A 374 2.55 29.23 -23.30
CA ALA A 374 3.63 29.19 -24.27
C ALA A 374 4.86 28.50 -23.67
N GLY A 375 5.53 27.61 -24.40
CA GLY A 375 6.66 26.85 -23.87
C GLY A 375 6.29 25.91 -22.73
N GLY A 376 4.98 25.59 -22.58
CA GLY A 376 4.50 24.68 -21.54
C GLY A 376 4.91 23.23 -21.82
N GLY A 377 4.86 22.81 -23.08
CA GLY A 377 5.28 21.48 -23.52
C GLY A 377 4.70 20.32 -22.70
N ASP A 378 5.31 19.15 -22.80
CA ASP A 378 5.08 18.03 -21.88
C ASP A 378 6.08 18.12 -20.72
N ASP A 379 6.06 19.20 -19.92
CA ASP A 379 7.00 19.39 -18.80
C ASP A 379 7.05 18.12 -17.91
N PRO A 380 8.20 17.41 -17.87
CA PRO A 380 8.36 16.18 -17.11
C PRO A 380 8.56 16.42 -15.61
N SER A 381 8.91 17.65 -15.22
CA SER A 381 9.29 18.02 -13.85
C SER A 381 8.07 18.32 -12.96
N GLY A 382 6.97 18.81 -13.54
CA GLY A 382 5.74 19.10 -12.80
C GLY A 382 4.89 20.19 -13.47
N PRO A 383 3.97 20.82 -12.72
CA PRO A 383 3.18 21.95 -13.22
C PRO A 383 3.94 23.31 -13.20
N GLY A 384 5.25 23.31 -12.96
CA GLY A 384 6.06 24.53 -12.81
C GLY A 384 6.14 25.08 -11.36
N PRO A 385 6.45 26.37 -11.17
CA PRO A 385 6.46 27.42 -12.20
C PRO A 385 7.65 27.37 -13.16
N ILE A 386 8.76 26.72 -12.77
CA ILE A 386 9.94 26.57 -13.62
C ILE A 386 9.76 25.34 -14.50
N ASN A 387 9.85 25.53 -15.82
CA ASN A 387 9.94 24.45 -16.78
C ASN A 387 11.42 24.19 -17.11
N ASP A 388 11.94 23.06 -16.63
CA ASP A 388 13.35 22.66 -16.81
C ASP A 388 13.73 22.33 -18.26
N ASP A 389 12.75 22.15 -19.17
CA ASP A 389 13.00 21.91 -20.59
C ASP A 389 13.29 23.21 -21.38
N LEU A 390 13.08 24.38 -20.78
CA LEU A 390 13.39 25.67 -21.40
C LEU A 390 14.88 26.02 -21.27
N ASP A 391 15.45 26.62 -22.31
CA ASP A 391 16.83 27.11 -22.26
C ASP A 391 16.95 28.30 -21.28
N PRO A 392 17.92 28.29 -20.35
CA PRO A 392 18.20 29.46 -19.51
C PRO A 392 18.66 30.65 -20.37
N PRO A 393 18.33 31.89 -20.00
CA PRO A 393 18.79 33.06 -20.74
C PRO A 393 20.31 33.22 -20.64
N LEU A 394 20.95 33.60 -21.75
CA LEU A 394 22.32 34.09 -21.78
C LEU A 394 22.31 35.62 -21.82
N VAL A 395 22.94 36.24 -20.83
CA VAL A 395 23.11 37.70 -20.81
C VAL A 395 24.44 38.08 -21.46
N ILE A 396 24.42 39.01 -22.39
CA ILE A 396 25.60 39.54 -23.09
C ILE A 396 25.68 41.05 -22.81
N SER A 397 26.77 41.49 -22.20
CA SER A 397 27.02 42.91 -21.92
C SER A 397 27.30 43.71 -23.20
N SER A 398 27.34 45.04 -23.08
CA SER A 398 27.70 45.94 -24.20
C SER A 398 29.12 45.68 -24.72
N THR A 399 30.00 45.22 -23.83
CA THR A 399 31.38 44.81 -24.13
C THR A 399 31.51 43.37 -24.64
N GLY A 400 30.40 42.63 -24.74
CA GLY A 400 30.37 41.26 -25.27
C GLY A 400 30.80 40.19 -24.27
N LYS A 401 30.70 40.46 -22.97
CA LYS A 401 30.93 39.46 -21.92
C LYS A 401 29.64 38.72 -21.59
N ASP A 402 29.77 37.42 -21.34
CA ASP A 402 28.66 36.57 -20.94
C ASP A 402 28.44 36.63 -19.43
N ASN A 403 27.20 36.90 -19.00
CA ASN A 403 26.72 36.92 -17.62
C ASN A 403 27.54 37.80 -16.66
N GLU A 404 28.21 38.83 -17.17
CA GLU A 404 29.04 39.76 -16.40
C GLU A 404 28.95 41.17 -17.00
N LEU A 405 28.65 42.17 -16.16
CA LEU A 405 28.67 43.60 -16.50
C LEU A 405 29.71 44.31 -15.65
N GLY A 406 30.59 45.07 -16.29
CA GLY A 406 31.63 45.88 -15.65
C GLY A 406 31.44 47.38 -15.87
N GLN A 407 32.34 48.20 -15.34
CA GLN A 407 32.27 49.67 -15.45
C GLN A 407 32.17 50.18 -16.90
N GLU A 408 32.71 49.44 -17.87
CA GLU A 408 32.62 49.81 -19.29
C GLU A 408 31.20 49.72 -19.85
N ASP A 409 30.29 49.02 -19.16
CA ASP A 409 28.89 48.85 -19.53
C ASP A 409 27.96 49.91 -18.91
N ILE A 410 28.52 50.94 -18.24
CA ILE A 410 27.72 52.00 -17.62
C ILE A 410 26.97 52.81 -18.68
N ASN A 411 25.66 53.00 -18.46
CA ASN A 411 24.71 53.66 -19.38
C ASN A 411 24.45 52.89 -20.69
N GLU A 412 24.89 51.64 -20.78
CA GLU A 412 24.68 50.79 -21.94
C GLU A 412 23.67 49.68 -21.62
N ASP A 413 22.84 49.33 -22.60
CA ASP A 413 21.87 48.25 -22.45
C ASP A 413 22.57 46.87 -22.54
N ALA A 414 21.99 45.86 -21.91
CA ALA A 414 22.44 44.47 -22.04
C ALA A 414 21.52 43.69 -23.00
N LYS A 415 22.04 42.61 -23.60
CA LYS A 415 21.25 41.69 -24.41
C LYS A 415 20.98 40.40 -23.66
N VAL A 416 19.77 39.85 -23.82
CA VAL A 416 19.36 38.54 -23.33
C VAL A 416 19.03 37.68 -24.53
N THR A 417 19.66 36.51 -24.63
CA THR A 417 19.48 35.57 -25.74
C THR A 417 19.13 34.18 -25.25
N PHE A 418 18.28 33.47 -25.98
CA PHE A 418 17.92 32.06 -25.74
C PHE A 418 17.26 31.46 -26.99
N ALA A 419 17.20 30.13 -27.09
CA ALA A 419 16.65 29.46 -28.28
C ALA A 419 15.12 29.63 -28.38
N LEU A 420 14.58 29.35 -29.57
CA LEU A 420 13.14 29.15 -29.72
C LEU A 420 12.72 27.86 -29.00
N TYR A 421 11.62 27.93 -28.26
CA TYR A 421 10.98 26.76 -27.64
C TYR A 421 10.05 26.03 -28.63
N ASP A 422 9.73 24.76 -28.33
CA ASP A 422 9.13 23.82 -29.28
C ASP A 422 7.81 24.28 -29.93
N ASP A 423 6.94 24.93 -29.15
CA ASP A 423 5.61 25.37 -29.59
C ASP A 423 5.51 26.89 -29.81
N VAL A 424 6.62 27.55 -30.15
CA VAL A 424 6.66 28.99 -30.41
C VAL A 424 5.66 29.41 -31.51
N GLN A 425 4.85 30.45 -31.22
CA GLN A 425 3.87 31.01 -32.15
C GLN A 425 3.86 32.54 -32.12
N LEU A 426 3.38 33.14 -33.20
CA LEU A 426 3.14 34.58 -33.28
C LEU A 426 2.11 35.00 -32.23
N GLY A 427 2.37 36.10 -31.52
CA GLY A 427 1.47 36.63 -30.49
C GLY A 427 1.74 36.11 -29.08
N HIS A 428 2.53 35.03 -28.92
CA HIS A 428 3.07 34.66 -27.62
C HIS A 428 3.90 35.83 -27.04
N GLN A 429 3.99 35.90 -25.72
CA GLN A 429 4.65 36.97 -24.99
C GLN A 429 5.83 36.45 -24.19
N VAL A 430 6.93 37.20 -24.21
CA VAL A 430 8.12 36.96 -23.40
C VAL A 430 8.32 38.14 -22.46
N GLN A 431 8.42 37.88 -21.17
CA GLN A 431 8.82 38.88 -20.18
C GLN A 431 10.16 38.48 -19.56
N VAL A 432 11.17 39.34 -19.67
CA VAL A 432 12.46 39.13 -19.01
C VAL A 432 12.41 39.74 -17.61
N TYR A 433 12.96 39.03 -16.63
CA TYR A 433 13.13 39.50 -15.26
C TYR A 433 14.62 39.61 -14.94
N TRP A 434 15.01 40.72 -14.31
CA TRP A 434 16.37 40.99 -13.88
C TRP A 434 16.38 41.31 -12.38
N GLY A 435 16.92 40.40 -11.56
CA GLY A 435 16.87 40.55 -10.10
C GLY A 435 15.43 40.65 -9.56
N GLY A 436 14.48 39.98 -10.23
CA GLY A 436 13.05 40.03 -9.91
C GLY A 436 12.30 41.26 -10.44
N VAL A 437 12.96 42.17 -11.15
CA VAL A 437 12.33 43.34 -11.78
C VAL A 437 11.98 43.04 -13.23
N GLU A 438 10.78 43.37 -13.66
CA GLU A 438 10.37 43.33 -15.06
C GLU A 438 11.28 44.21 -15.93
N ALA A 439 12.03 43.57 -16.83
CA ALA A 439 13.00 44.25 -17.69
C ALA A 439 12.38 44.81 -18.98
N LEU A 440 11.27 44.24 -19.43
CA LEU A 440 10.55 44.66 -20.63
C LEU A 440 9.25 45.36 -20.24
N SER A 441 8.95 46.51 -20.85
CA SER A 441 7.70 47.24 -20.63
C SER A 441 7.23 47.89 -21.93
N PRO A 442 6.20 47.34 -22.62
CA PRO A 442 5.50 46.08 -22.30
C PRO A 442 6.37 44.83 -22.57
N ALA A 443 5.87 43.66 -22.18
CA ALA A 443 6.43 42.36 -22.56
C ALA A 443 6.60 42.24 -24.08
N HIS A 444 7.63 41.51 -24.53
CA HIS A 444 7.92 41.33 -25.94
C HIS A 444 6.88 40.39 -26.57
N THR A 445 6.16 40.88 -27.58
CA THR A 445 5.26 40.04 -28.37
C THR A 445 6.01 39.43 -29.55
N ILE A 446 6.00 38.11 -29.63
CA ILE A 446 6.72 37.34 -30.64
C ILE A 446 6.16 37.65 -32.04
N ASN A 447 7.06 37.99 -32.95
CA ASN A 447 6.75 38.38 -34.32
C ASN A 447 7.56 37.55 -35.35
N GLN A 448 7.37 37.82 -36.64
CA GLN A 448 8.01 37.03 -37.71
C GLN A 448 9.54 37.16 -37.72
N ASP A 449 10.09 38.31 -37.34
CA ASP A 449 11.54 38.53 -37.34
C ASP A 449 12.23 37.64 -36.30
N ASP A 450 11.56 37.32 -35.19
CA ASP A 450 12.08 36.41 -34.17
C ASP A 450 12.15 34.96 -34.67
N LEU A 451 11.11 34.51 -35.36
CA LEU A 451 11.05 33.19 -35.97
C LEU A 451 12.10 33.04 -37.07
N ASP A 452 12.25 34.07 -37.92
CA ASP A 452 13.23 34.09 -39.01
C ASP A 452 14.68 34.12 -38.48
N ARG A 453 14.91 34.75 -37.32
CA ARG A 453 16.22 34.77 -36.63
C ARG A 453 16.59 33.42 -36.02
N GLY A 454 15.60 32.60 -35.66
CA GLY A 454 15.81 31.27 -35.07
C GLY A 454 16.24 31.27 -33.60
N HIS A 455 16.26 32.44 -32.94
CA HIS A 455 16.51 32.63 -31.51
C HIS A 455 16.00 34.00 -31.06
N PHE A 456 15.79 34.15 -29.76
CA PHE A 456 15.45 35.44 -29.16
C PHE A 456 16.69 36.26 -28.89
N GLU A 457 16.62 37.56 -29.20
CA GLU A 457 17.62 38.57 -28.85
C GLU A 457 16.88 39.80 -28.33
N LEU A 458 16.73 39.89 -27.00
CA LEU A 458 15.95 40.91 -26.31
C LEU A 458 16.87 41.88 -25.58
N THR A 459 16.53 43.17 -25.60
CA THR A 459 17.33 44.22 -24.94
C THR A 459 16.78 44.50 -23.55
N VAL A 460 17.63 44.39 -22.53
CA VAL A 460 17.37 44.83 -21.16
C VAL A 460 17.90 46.27 -21.01
N PRO A 461 17.03 47.27 -20.79
CA PRO A 461 17.44 48.65 -20.70
C PRO A 461 18.36 48.91 -19.50
N TRP A 462 19.34 49.80 -19.66
CA TRP A 462 20.21 50.25 -18.58
C TRP A 462 19.43 50.73 -17.35
N SER A 463 18.29 51.38 -17.53
CA SER A 463 17.45 51.86 -16.41
C SER A 463 16.99 50.75 -15.46
N VAL A 464 16.85 49.52 -15.97
CA VAL A 464 16.50 48.35 -15.15
C VAL A 464 17.73 47.84 -14.40
N ILE A 465 18.86 47.72 -15.11
CA ILE A 465 20.16 47.30 -14.55
C ILE A 465 20.60 48.26 -13.44
N ASP A 466 20.47 49.56 -13.68
CA ASP A 466 20.76 50.64 -12.72
C ASP A 466 19.85 50.60 -11.48
N THR A 467 18.65 50.00 -11.58
CA THR A 467 17.75 49.86 -10.44
C THR A 467 18.24 48.82 -9.45
N VAL A 468 18.78 47.69 -9.92
CA VAL A 468 19.21 46.59 -9.05
C VAL A 468 20.64 46.74 -8.50
N LYS A 469 21.44 47.65 -9.09
CA LYS A 469 22.81 47.98 -8.67
C LYS A 469 23.77 46.78 -8.73
N ASN A 470 24.97 46.94 -8.16
CA ASN A 470 25.98 45.88 -8.13
C ASN A 470 25.50 44.65 -7.35
N GLY A 471 25.95 43.46 -7.75
CA GLY A 471 25.61 42.19 -7.09
C GLY A 471 25.49 41.03 -8.08
N GLU A 472 25.16 39.85 -7.55
CA GLU A 472 24.68 38.71 -8.36
C GLU A 472 23.15 38.78 -8.45
N HIS A 473 22.65 38.81 -9.68
CA HIS A 473 21.23 38.90 -9.97
C HIS A 473 20.78 37.69 -10.77
N GLU A 474 19.67 37.08 -10.35
CA GLU A 474 19.00 36.06 -11.15
C GLU A 474 18.29 36.70 -12.33
N VAL A 475 18.57 36.20 -13.53
CA VAL A 475 17.92 36.58 -14.77
C VAL A 475 17.18 35.37 -15.33
N TYR A 476 15.92 35.57 -15.71
CA TYR A 476 15.05 34.54 -16.28
C TYR A 476 13.98 35.20 -17.14
N TYR A 477 13.20 34.40 -17.85
CA TYR A 477 12.03 34.90 -18.58
C TYR A 477 10.78 34.10 -18.25
N THR A 478 9.61 34.73 -18.36
CA THR A 478 8.33 34.04 -18.42
C THR A 478 7.81 34.01 -19.85
N LEU A 479 7.06 32.96 -20.15
CA LEU A 479 6.35 32.77 -21.40
C LEU A 479 4.85 32.72 -21.15
N ASN A 480 4.08 33.43 -21.97
CA ASN A 480 2.61 33.43 -21.96
C ASN A 480 2.09 33.30 -23.40
N ASN A 481 0.97 32.59 -23.59
CA ASN A 481 0.40 32.34 -24.93
C ASN A 481 -0.45 33.50 -25.47
N GLY A 482 -0.70 34.55 -24.67
CA GLY A 482 -1.53 35.70 -25.01
C GLY A 482 -3.04 35.42 -25.02
N LEU A 483 -3.47 34.22 -24.60
CA LEU A 483 -4.86 33.76 -24.62
C LEU A 483 -5.47 33.62 -23.23
N ASN A 484 -4.65 33.32 -22.22
CA ASN A 484 -5.02 33.19 -20.81
C ASN A 484 -3.92 33.78 -19.90
N ASP A 485 -4.11 33.69 -18.59
CA ASP A 485 -3.17 34.22 -17.59
C ASP A 485 -2.10 33.20 -17.16
N ASN A 486 -2.04 32.03 -17.79
CA ASN A 486 -1.03 31.02 -17.47
C ASN A 486 0.34 31.47 -17.97
N GLU A 487 1.35 31.30 -17.12
CA GLU A 487 2.73 31.56 -17.47
C GLU A 487 3.62 30.41 -17.00
N THR A 488 4.73 30.22 -17.69
CA THR A 488 5.81 29.32 -17.27
C THR A 488 7.13 30.07 -17.26
N GLU A 489 8.05 29.65 -16.41
CA GLU A 489 9.33 30.30 -16.21
C GLU A 489 10.49 29.46 -16.75
N SER A 490 11.49 30.12 -17.31
CA SER A 490 12.77 29.50 -17.61
C SER A 490 13.58 29.19 -16.34
N PRO A 491 14.57 28.29 -16.43
CA PRO A 491 15.64 28.23 -15.45
C PRO A 491 16.36 29.58 -15.30
N ARG A 492 16.99 29.79 -14.14
CA ARG A 492 17.68 31.03 -13.78
C ARG A 492 19.12 31.04 -14.27
N THR A 493 19.59 32.20 -14.71
CA THR A 493 21.01 32.50 -14.95
C THR A 493 21.48 33.55 -13.95
N LEU A 494 22.59 33.28 -13.25
CA LEU A 494 23.21 34.26 -12.36
C LEU A 494 24.09 35.21 -13.18
N VAL A 495 23.82 36.51 -13.05
CA VAL A 495 24.56 37.59 -13.73
C VAL A 495 25.28 38.45 -12.71
N LYS A 496 26.58 38.65 -12.93
CA LYS A 496 27.45 39.48 -12.08
C LYS A 496 27.45 40.91 -12.55
N VAL A 497 27.07 41.85 -11.69
CA VAL A 497 27.03 43.28 -11.99
C VAL A 497 28.02 44.01 -11.09
N ASN A 498 29.06 44.59 -11.67
CA ASN A 498 30.10 45.35 -10.97
C ASN A 498 30.41 46.66 -11.73
N ILE A 499 29.45 47.58 -11.68
CA ILE A 499 29.38 48.79 -12.51
C ILE A 499 29.50 50.09 -11.70
N PHE A 500 29.25 50.07 -10.38
CA PHE A 500 29.43 51.24 -9.51
C PHE A 500 30.71 51.17 -8.68
N GLU A 501 31.49 52.24 -8.63
CA GLU A 501 32.56 52.41 -7.64
C GLU A 501 32.05 53.12 -6.38
N ILE A 502 32.65 52.79 -5.24
CA ILE A 502 32.50 53.55 -4.00
C ILE A 502 33.27 54.88 -4.17
N GLY A 503 32.53 55.97 -4.35
CA GLY A 503 33.08 57.33 -4.33
C GLY A 503 33.35 57.83 -2.91
N ASP A 504 34.02 58.99 -2.81
CA ASP A 504 34.29 59.70 -1.54
C ASP A 504 35.01 58.87 -0.45
N LEU A 505 35.89 57.95 -0.87
CA LEU A 505 36.74 57.21 0.06
C LEU A 505 37.66 58.18 0.82
N ALA A 506 37.70 58.05 2.16
CA ALA A 506 38.52 58.94 2.98
C ALA A 506 40.02 58.80 2.68
N ASP A 507 40.73 59.91 2.50
CA ASP A 507 42.16 59.90 2.18
C ASP A 507 43.01 59.10 3.18
N PRO A 508 44.06 58.39 2.71
CA PRO A 508 45.10 57.91 3.61
C PRO A 508 45.74 59.10 4.36
N GLN A 509 46.34 58.84 5.51
CA GLN A 509 46.97 59.87 6.34
C GLN A 509 48.39 59.47 6.71
N PHE A 510 49.36 60.37 6.51
CA PHE A 510 50.65 60.24 7.17
C PHE A 510 50.48 60.47 8.67
N THR A 511 51.11 59.64 9.51
CA THR A 511 50.98 59.80 10.99
C THR A 511 52.20 60.48 11.62
N ARG A 512 53.29 60.62 10.86
CA ARG A 512 54.53 61.29 11.28
C ARG A 512 54.99 62.26 10.19
N PHE A 513 54.64 63.53 10.33
CA PHE A 513 54.97 64.57 9.37
C PHE A 513 55.03 65.95 10.05
N ILE A 514 55.50 66.94 9.30
CA ILE A 514 55.38 68.37 9.59
C ILE A 514 54.41 68.94 8.56
N GLU A 515 53.36 69.62 9.02
CA GLU A 515 52.46 70.33 8.12
C GLU A 515 53.04 71.71 7.80
N LEU A 516 53.37 71.96 6.53
CA LEU A 516 53.88 73.26 6.09
C LEU A 516 52.76 74.26 5.84
N ALA A 517 51.63 73.76 5.33
CA ALA A 517 50.38 74.45 5.07
C ALA A 517 49.27 73.38 5.01
N PRO A 518 47.97 73.75 5.09
CA PRO A 518 46.87 72.80 4.98
C PRO A 518 47.05 71.87 3.77
N GLY A 519 47.18 70.56 4.01
CA GLY A 519 47.36 69.54 2.96
C GLY A 519 48.76 69.45 2.35
N GLN A 520 49.76 70.18 2.87
CA GLN A 520 51.16 70.07 2.47
C GLN A 520 52.01 69.45 3.57
N TYR A 521 52.38 68.19 3.37
CA TYR A 521 53.10 67.39 4.36
C TYR A 521 54.59 67.31 4.01
N LEU A 522 55.45 67.50 5.02
CA LEU A 522 56.90 67.30 4.94
C LEU A 522 57.31 66.18 5.91
N ILE A 523 58.06 65.21 5.40
CA ILE A 523 58.69 64.15 6.18
C ILE A 523 60.19 64.37 6.08
N ASN A 524 60.83 64.64 7.23
CA ASN A 524 62.28 64.81 7.30
C ASN A 524 62.91 63.97 8.39
N CYS A 525 64.22 64.10 8.63
CA CYS A 525 64.93 63.29 9.64
C CYS A 525 64.34 63.34 11.05
N THR A 526 63.63 64.42 11.45
CA THR A 526 62.95 64.49 12.75
C THR A 526 61.75 63.54 12.85
N ASN A 527 61.14 63.21 11.70
CA ASN A 527 60.10 62.21 11.57
C ASN A 527 60.66 60.77 11.42
N GLN A 528 61.99 60.62 11.42
CA GLN A 528 62.72 59.35 11.33
C GLN A 528 62.28 58.44 10.16
N PRO A 529 62.33 58.91 8.90
CA PRO A 529 61.93 58.14 7.72
C PRO A 529 62.73 56.85 7.53
N TYR A 530 63.92 56.74 8.14
CA TYR A 530 64.75 55.52 8.16
C TYR A 530 64.10 54.35 8.91
N ASN A 531 63.07 54.59 9.72
CA ASN A 531 62.24 53.54 10.34
C ASN A 531 61.02 53.17 9.47
N GLY A 532 60.94 53.69 8.25
CA GLY A 532 59.77 53.62 7.39
C GLY A 532 58.80 54.78 7.63
N VAL A 533 57.81 54.90 6.74
CA VAL A 533 56.80 55.96 6.79
C VAL A 533 55.46 55.35 7.24
N PRO A 534 54.99 55.66 8.46
CA PRO A 534 53.74 55.14 8.95
C PRO A 534 52.55 55.94 8.42
N ILE A 535 51.61 55.21 7.83
CA ILE A 535 50.36 55.69 7.27
C ILE A 535 49.18 55.09 8.02
N ARG A 536 48.04 55.75 7.90
CA ARG A 536 46.78 55.35 8.50
C ARG A 536 45.66 55.49 7.48
N ILE A 537 44.84 54.46 7.35
CA ILE A 537 43.61 54.51 6.53
C ILE A 537 42.43 54.32 7.49
N LEU A 538 41.56 55.32 7.58
CA LEU A 538 40.33 55.23 8.35
C LEU A 538 39.19 55.88 7.56
N ASP A 539 38.40 55.04 6.94
CA ASP A 539 37.08 55.40 6.42
C ASP A 539 36.03 54.66 7.23
N ARG A 540 35.21 55.39 8.00
CA ARG A 540 34.16 54.80 8.84
C ARG A 540 32.88 54.47 8.09
N ALA A 541 32.71 55.03 6.89
CA ALA A 541 31.50 54.87 6.10
C ALA A 541 31.59 53.64 5.20
N ASN A 542 32.78 53.38 4.64
CA ASN A 542 32.89 52.45 3.51
C ASN A 542 33.65 51.14 3.81
N ILE A 543 34.53 51.14 4.82
CA ILE A 543 35.42 49.99 5.11
C ILE A 543 34.86 49.13 6.26
N GLU A 544 34.66 47.85 5.95
CA GLU A 544 34.10 46.82 6.82
C GLU A 544 35.10 45.66 6.98
N ALA A 545 34.85 44.78 7.94
CA ALA A 545 35.62 43.56 8.12
C ALA A 545 35.62 42.71 6.84
N GLU A 546 36.74 42.02 6.60
CA GLU A 546 36.98 41.16 5.44
C GLU A 546 37.20 41.89 4.10
N ASP A 547 36.98 43.21 4.05
CA ASP A 547 37.39 44.02 2.90
C ASP A 547 38.91 43.94 2.69
N THR A 548 39.34 44.18 1.46
CA THR A 548 40.75 44.25 1.09
C THR A 548 41.13 45.68 0.69
N ILE A 549 42.12 46.24 1.39
CA ILE A 549 42.74 47.52 1.06
C ILE A 549 44.05 47.25 0.33
N THR A 550 44.18 47.79 -0.88
CA THR A 550 45.40 47.77 -1.67
C THR A 550 46.04 49.15 -1.67
N ILE A 551 47.09 49.34 -0.88
CA ILE A 551 47.87 50.59 -0.84
C ILE A 551 48.77 50.67 -2.06
N GLU A 552 48.75 51.80 -2.76
CA GLU A 552 49.62 52.11 -3.87
C GLU A 552 50.58 53.23 -3.49
N TRP A 553 51.86 52.88 -3.39
CA TRP A 553 52.94 53.80 -3.02
C TRP A 553 53.84 54.08 -4.22
N ARG A 554 54.13 55.35 -4.47
CA ARG A 554 55.10 55.80 -5.48
C ARG A 554 56.04 56.84 -4.87
N LEU A 555 57.31 56.78 -5.25
CA LEU A 555 58.30 57.79 -4.89
C LEU A 555 58.73 58.54 -6.16
N LEU A 556 58.72 59.86 -6.11
CA LEU A 556 59.04 60.75 -7.22
C LEU A 556 60.34 61.51 -6.95
N GLN A 557 61.10 61.78 -8.00
CA GLN A 557 62.37 62.48 -7.93
C GLN A 557 62.17 63.99 -7.70
N GLY A 558 62.83 64.56 -6.68
CA GLY A 558 62.75 65.99 -6.37
C GLY A 558 61.40 66.43 -5.80
N PHE A 559 61.27 67.72 -5.50
CA PHE A 559 60.01 68.32 -5.06
C PHE A 559 59.09 68.77 -6.20
N SER A 560 59.58 68.76 -7.44
CA SER A 560 58.86 69.20 -8.63
C SER A 560 59.00 68.18 -9.77
N GLY A 561 57.96 68.06 -10.60
CA GLY A 561 57.88 67.06 -11.66
C GLY A 561 57.20 65.76 -11.20
N ASP A 562 57.04 64.83 -12.12
CA ASP A 562 56.32 63.55 -11.93
C ASP A 562 57.17 62.32 -12.31
N THR A 563 58.49 62.45 -12.29
CA THR A 563 59.38 61.32 -12.60
C THR A 563 59.42 60.34 -11.42
N GLU A 564 58.80 59.18 -11.59
CA GLU A 564 58.83 58.10 -10.60
C GLU A 564 60.18 57.39 -10.52
N ILE A 565 60.60 57.05 -9.32
CA ILE A 565 61.72 56.17 -9.01
C ILE A 565 61.16 54.75 -8.93
N GLY A 566 60.98 54.09 -10.08
CA GLY A 566 60.21 52.84 -10.16
C GLY A 566 60.65 51.71 -9.21
N ALA A 567 61.94 51.64 -8.85
CA ALA A 567 62.45 50.66 -7.87
C ALA A 567 61.98 50.93 -6.42
N ALA A 568 61.42 52.11 -6.16
CA ALA A 568 60.84 52.54 -4.88
C ALA A 568 59.31 52.60 -4.92
N SER A 569 58.67 52.05 -5.97
CA SER A 569 57.22 51.86 -6.04
C SER A 569 56.82 50.54 -5.38
N GLY A 570 55.66 50.52 -4.71
CA GLY A 570 55.18 49.34 -4.01
C GLY A 570 53.66 49.26 -3.96
N THR A 571 53.15 48.04 -3.86
CA THR A 571 51.74 47.72 -3.64
C THR A 571 51.64 46.85 -2.39
N PHE A 572 50.78 47.21 -1.44
CA PHE A 572 50.65 46.52 -0.16
C PHE A 572 49.18 46.16 0.13
N LEU A 573 48.93 44.92 0.50
CA LEU A 573 47.58 44.41 0.79
C LEU A 573 47.33 44.36 2.29
N ILE A 574 46.16 44.85 2.70
CA ILE A 574 45.65 44.73 4.07
C ILE A 574 44.26 44.10 3.98
N THR A 575 44.10 42.95 4.61
CA THR A 575 42.76 42.39 4.88
C THR A 575 42.24 43.02 6.18
N VAL A 576 41.12 43.72 6.08
CA VAL A 576 40.48 44.41 7.20
C VAL A 576 39.91 43.37 8.14
N LYS A 577 40.18 43.51 9.44
CA LYS A 577 39.78 42.50 10.44
C LYS A 577 38.52 42.87 11.20
N GLN A 578 38.18 44.16 11.25
CA GLN A 578 37.06 44.71 12.00
C GLN A 578 36.50 45.93 11.29
N ASP A 579 35.20 46.16 11.41
CA ASP A 579 34.57 47.31 10.76
C ASP A 579 35.13 48.63 11.28
N HIS A 580 35.46 49.54 10.38
CA HIS A 580 35.90 50.88 10.75
C HIS A 580 34.78 51.71 11.39
N ALA A 581 33.51 51.35 11.15
CA ALA A 581 32.35 51.94 11.81
C ALA A 581 32.39 51.75 13.34
N ASN A 582 33.09 50.72 13.84
CA ASN A 582 33.19 50.45 15.28
C ASN A 582 33.77 51.65 16.05
N ALA A 583 33.06 52.05 17.12
CA ALA A 583 33.46 53.17 17.94
C ALA A 583 34.87 52.94 18.52
N GLY A 584 35.78 53.89 18.29
CA GLY A 584 37.18 53.80 18.74
C GLY A 584 38.11 52.99 17.82
N HIS A 585 37.65 52.48 16.67
CA HIS A 585 38.53 51.81 15.70
C HIS A 585 39.72 52.72 15.33
N PRO A 586 40.97 52.23 15.43
CA PRO A 586 42.16 53.06 15.19
C PRO A 586 42.37 53.37 13.70
N GLY A 587 41.75 52.61 12.79
CA GLY A 587 42.07 52.58 11.37
C GLY A 587 43.20 51.60 11.08
N GLU A 588 43.39 51.27 9.80
CA GLU A 588 44.48 50.40 9.37
C GLU A 588 45.80 51.17 9.42
N LEU A 589 46.68 50.75 10.34
CA LEU A 589 48.01 51.32 10.52
C LEU A 589 49.04 50.46 9.77
N PHE A 590 49.71 51.07 8.80
CA PHE A 590 50.73 50.40 8.00
C PHE A 590 52.00 51.23 7.96
N THR A 591 53.17 50.61 8.02
CA THR A 591 54.45 51.32 7.85
C THR A 591 55.10 50.88 6.57
N VAL A 592 55.17 51.78 5.59
CA VAL A 592 55.90 51.54 4.35
C VAL A 592 57.39 51.40 4.70
N PRO A 593 58.03 50.26 4.39
CA PRO A 593 59.41 50.01 4.79
C PRO A 593 60.39 51.02 4.20
N TYR A 594 61.48 51.30 4.91
CA TYR A 594 62.49 52.24 4.43
C TYR A 594 63.15 51.77 3.12
N SER A 595 63.62 50.52 3.06
CA SER A 595 64.23 49.97 1.84
C SER A 595 63.24 49.08 1.08
N PRO A 596 63.10 49.22 -0.25
CA PRO A 596 63.67 50.27 -1.12
C PRO A 596 62.81 51.54 -1.20
N TYR A 597 61.63 51.57 -0.58
CA TYR A 597 60.53 52.50 -0.90
C TYR A 597 60.74 53.96 -0.47
N VAL A 598 61.67 54.20 0.45
CA VAL A 598 61.99 55.53 1.01
C VAL A 598 63.47 55.83 0.80
N GLU A 599 64.36 54.83 0.94
CA GLU A 599 65.82 54.92 0.81
C GLU A 599 66.29 55.52 -0.52
N LEU A 600 65.60 55.19 -1.61
CA LEU A 600 66.01 55.61 -2.96
C LEU A 600 65.61 57.06 -3.30
N GLY A 601 64.93 57.78 -2.40
CA GLY A 601 64.45 59.14 -2.62
C GLY A 601 65.55 60.19 -2.71
N GLY A 602 66.75 59.88 -2.23
CA GLY A 602 67.87 60.81 -2.22
C GLY A 602 67.58 62.05 -1.36
N PHE A 603 68.21 63.18 -1.70
CA PHE A 603 68.16 64.39 -0.86
C PHE A 603 66.75 65.00 -0.77
N GLU A 604 66.08 65.15 -1.91
CA GLU A 604 64.73 65.70 -2.06
C GLU A 604 63.91 64.78 -2.96
N SER A 605 62.74 64.37 -2.47
CA SER A 605 61.77 63.55 -3.22
C SER A 605 60.34 63.85 -2.79
N ARG A 606 59.36 63.32 -3.52
CA ARG A 606 57.95 63.40 -3.15
C ARG A 606 57.36 62.00 -3.09
N ILE A 607 56.58 61.73 -2.06
CA ILE A 607 55.79 60.50 -1.92
C ILE A 607 54.42 60.76 -2.53
N ARG A 608 53.90 59.79 -3.27
CA ARG A 608 52.51 59.74 -3.73
C ARG A 608 51.86 58.46 -3.23
N LEU A 609 50.69 58.61 -2.63
CA LEU A 609 49.98 57.55 -1.93
C LEU A 609 48.48 57.64 -2.22
N TYR A 610 47.88 56.50 -2.50
CA TYR A 610 46.44 56.29 -2.48
C TYR A 610 46.16 54.83 -2.13
N TYR A 611 44.92 54.45 -1.90
CA TYR A 611 44.54 53.04 -1.77
C TYR A 611 43.34 52.70 -2.64
N ARG A 612 43.22 51.42 -3.00
CA ARG A 612 42.01 50.82 -3.54
C ARG A 612 41.33 50.00 -2.46
N LEU A 613 40.02 50.11 -2.35
CA LEU A 613 39.17 49.25 -1.54
C LEU A 613 38.51 48.23 -2.45
N GLU A 614 38.54 46.97 -2.07
CA GLU A 614 37.74 45.89 -2.64
C GLU A 614 36.87 45.33 -1.52
N LYS A 615 35.55 45.32 -1.74
CA LYS A 615 34.59 44.79 -0.78
C LYS A 615 34.67 43.27 -0.75
N SER A 616 34.41 42.68 0.42
CA SER A 616 34.46 41.23 0.63
C SER A 616 33.50 40.43 -0.27
N ASP A 617 32.41 41.05 -0.73
CA ASP A 617 31.44 40.46 -1.67
C ASP A 617 31.97 40.37 -3.12
N GLY A 618 33.04 41.09 -3.46
CA GLY A 618 33.62 41.14 -4.80
C GLY A 618 32.82 41.97 -5.82
N PHE A 619 31.73 42.64 -5.40
CA PHE A 619 30.86 43.41 -6.28
C PHE A 619 31.01 44.92 -6.10
N ASN A 620 31.90 45.38 -5.23
CA ASN A 620 32.11 46.78 -4.96
C ASN A 620 33.59 47.08 -4.66
N GLY A 621 33.98 48.31 -4.93
CA GLY A 621 35.31 48.82 -4.63
C GLY A 621 35.45 50.27 -5.06
N GLY A 622 36.53 50.91 -4.65
CA GLY A 622 36.78 52.30 -5.03
C GLY A 622 38.25 52.65 -4.87
N THR A 623 38.64 53.79 -5.40
CA THR A 623 39.99 54.34 -5.26
C THR A 623 39.93 55.65 -4.47
N SER A 624 40.76 55.79 -3.43
CA SER A 624 40.86 57.04 -2.68
C SER A 624 41.51 58.14 -3.52
N ASP A 625 41.36 59.41 -3.10
CA ASP A 625 42.16 60.49 -3.66
C ASP A 625 43.66 60.26 -3.39
N ILE A 626 44.46 60.88 -4.25
CA ILE A 626 45.91 60.86 -4.17
C ILE A 626 46.38 61.91 -3.17
N ILE A 627 47.15 61.49 -2.18
CA ILE A 627 47.87 62.37 -1.26
C ILE A 627 49.37 62.33 -1.49
N GLU A 628 50.02 63.47 -1.26
CA GLU A 628 51.46 63.63 -1.45
C GLU A 628 52.16 64.20 -0.23
N ALA A 629 53.42 63.80 -0.02
CA ALA A 629 54.30 64.39 0.99
C ALA A 629 55.69 64.66 0.43
N TYR A 630 56.28 65.81 0.76
CA TYR A 630 57.68 66.07 0.50
C TYR A 630 58.54 65.22 1.45
N LEU A 631 59.58 64.59 0.91
CA LEU A 631 60.54 63.78 1.65
C LEU A 631 61.93 64.41 1.56
N LEU A 632 62.49 64.78 2.72
CA LEU A 632 63.82 65.37 2.85
C LEU A 632 64.71 64.48 3.72
N GLN A 633 65.75 63.87 3.14
CA GLN A 633 66.62 62.92 3.85
C GLN A 633 67.96 63.55 4.29
N GLN A 634 67.92 64.75 4.90
CA GLN A 634 69.11 65.43 5.44
C GLN A 634 68.80 66.22 6.72
N GLU A 635 69.80 66.32 7.60
CA GLU A 635 69.84 67.22 8.73
C GLU A 635 70.19 68.65 8.28
N LEU A 636 69.78 69.67 9.05
CA LEU A 636 70.01 71.10 8.74
C LEU A 636 71.51 71.48 8.61
N ASP A 637 72.42 70.60 9.02
CA ASP A 637 73.88 70.77 8.93
C ASP A 637 74.52 70.15 7.67
N GLY A 638 73.71 69.54 6.79
CA GLY A 638 74.18 68.92 5.54
C GLY A 638 74.50 67.42 5.64
N GLY A 639 74.40 66.80 6.83
CA GLY A 639 74.57 65.35 7.00
C GLY A 639 73.29 64.57 6.64
N GLY A 640 73.41 63.35 6.10
CA GLY A 640 72.25 62.46 5.93
C GLY A 640 71.61 62.12 7.30
N CYS A 641 70.33 61.73 7.31
CA CYS A 641 69.61 61.42 8.57
C CYS A 641 70.42 60.43 9.43
N ARG A 642 70.83 60.85 10.64
CA ARG A 642 71.61 59.97 11.52
C ARG A 642 70.68 58.98 12.22
N ILE A 643 71.03 57.69 12.15
CA ILE A 643 70.40 56.63 12.94
C ILE A 643 71.01 56.71 14.34
N SER A 644 70.29 57.28 15.31
CA SER A 644 70.68 57.13 16.72
C SER A 644 70.28 55.72 17.16
N SER A 645 71.28 54.87 17.38
CA SER A 645 71.16 53.50 17.91
C SER A 645 70.44 53.42 19.24
#